data_AF-A0A661F729-F1
#
_entry.id   AF-A0A661F729-F1
#
_cell.length_a   1.000
_cell.length_b   1.000
_cell.length_c   1.000
_cell.angle_alpha   90.00
_cell.angle_beta   90.00
_cell.angle_gamma   90.00
#
_symmetry.space_group_name_H-M   'P 1'
#
loop_
_entity.id
_entity.type
_entity.pdbx_description
1 polymer ?
#
loop_
_entity_poly.entity_id
_entity_poly.type
_entity_poly.pdbx_seq_one_letter_code
_entity_poly.pdbx_strand_id
1 'polypeptide(L)'
;MHALNNHLKSCPEHSVQLYVFNLSVSELITMTVNTSPCFHCGQPVKTLDQFGLKIDGEHRQMCCKGCEAVAEAIINGGMGDYYKHRTEHAESIANTLPDFIQQLRTYDLPEIQKSFVQQKEGAIREATLILEGINCAACIWLNEQCISGLKGVLSISINYSTRRARLRWDNEQIQLSDVLNAIHDIGYKAYPYDAEQQQELLEKEQKLHIRRLGLAAMLGMQVMILTVALYVGEWRGIDEGMRRFFTWLGLGLTLPVLLYSARPFFESAWRDLKQHRAGMDVPVSLGMFGAFAVSTINTISGEGPVYYESVCMFVLFLLTARYFEFIARKRALETSETLTYSQPTVATLITTIDGENSQETVPAMQLVADDLILVRPGEVIPADGIILEGNSSVDESILTGESRPIRKIVGGELIGGSVNIESSLTVKVSHAAGNSLLSHLGQLVDQAQSEKPKLVLIADRIASHFVIVVLIITSAVGFWWWQSGSENWISITLSLLVVTCPCAFSLATPTAVTAAMGKFLSTGLLVTSSTALEALAGTNHFVFDKTGTLTKGKMEIREIGLLGSTPQEEVLIIATALESFSEHPIARAFAISEEKSPAKATQVTNHTGAGVEGQINGERYYIGSPRFIKDKCGQSKELSTSSGTPVVLASEKELLALFWLDDQLKDEAKPLINSLQAAGCKVTLLSGDHNETVREIAISLGIDDYYGEMKPEDKLKKLRQFQQQGETVTMVGDGVNDAPVLAAANVSIAMTEGARLAQSSADLIMLSDHLMPIAEAKNLSQKLLSVIRQNLFWAIGYNLIALPAAALGFVPPWLAALGMSASSLVVVANSLRLSKKG
;
A
#
# COMPACT_ATOMS: atom_id res chain seq x y z
N MET A 1 36.99 6.34 26.45
CA MET A 1 37.57 6.73 27.76
C MET A 1 39.09 6.79 27.66
N HIS A 2 39.62 7.92 27.20
CA HIS A 2 40.94 8.40 27.55
C HIS A 2 40.99 9.88 27.11
N ALA A 3 41.42 10.75 28.02
CA ALA A 3 41.70 12.17 27.82
C ALA A 3 40.51 13.14 27.64
N LEU A 4 39.58 13.10 28.62
CA LEU A 4 38.79 14.25 29.04
C LEU A 4 39.50 14.86 30.26
N ASN A 5 40.58 15.60 30.02
CA ASN A 5 41.23 16.40 31.05
C ASN A 5 42.16 17.43 30.41
N ASN A 6 41.64 18.64 30.15
CA ASN A 6 42.44 19.87 30.22
C ASN A 6 41.54 21.12 30.12
N HIS A 7 41.54 21.86 31.23
CA HIS A 7 41.39 23.31 31.32
C HIS A 7 40.00 23.95 31.14
N LEU A 8 39.20 23.78 32.19
CA LEU A 8 38.59 24.92 32.87
C LEU A 8 39.69 25.83 33.45
N LYS A 9 39.83 27.05 32.90
CA LYS A 9 40.50 28.20 33.53
C LYS A 9 39.71 29.46 33.18
N SER A 10 38.79 29.85 34.06
CA SER A 10 38.48 31.24 34.40
C SER A 10 37.23 31.29 35.30
N CYS A 11 37.44 31.09 36.60
CA CYS A 11 36.68 31.79 37.63
C CYS A 11 37.46 33.08 37.98
N PRO A 12 36.81 34.15 38.47
CA PRO A 12 36.68 34.28 39.92
C PRO A 12 35.29 34.78 40.36
N GLU A 13 34.63 34.06 41.27
CA GLU A 13 34.65 34.26 42.73
C GLU A 13 33.57 35.24 43.20
N HIS A 14 32.59 34.71 43.95
CA HIS A 14 32.37 35.18 45.31
C HIS A 14 32.01 33.99 46.21
N SER A 15 32.93 33.73 47.12
CA SER A 15 32.93 32.80 48.25
C SER A 15 31.86 33.11 49.30
N VAL A 16 31.39 32.10 50.05
CA VAL A 16 31.72 31.87 51.49
C VAL A 16 31.13 30.53 51.99
N GLN A 17 32.05 29.62 52.36
CA GLN A 17 32.11 28.60 53.45
C GLN A 17 30.81 28.04 54.08
N LEU A 18 30.55 26.72 53.98
CA LEU A 18 31.05 25.57 54.79
C LEU A 18 30.53 25.55 56.25
N TYR A 19 29.71 24.54 56.60
CA TYR A 19 29.97 23.61 57.72
C TYR A 19 29.05 22.37 57.63
N VAL A 20 29.67 21.21 57.84
CA VAL A 20 29.13 19.84 57.80
C VAL A 20 28.39 19.52 59.11
N PHE A 21 27.23 18.85 59.05
CA PHE A 21 26.77 17.97 60.13
C PHE A 21 26.06 16.72 59.60
N ASN A 22 26.51 15.57 60.10
CA ASN A 22 25.95 14.23 59.97
C ASN A 22 24.45 14.19 60.33
N LEU A 23 23.62 13.62 59.47
CA LEU A 23 22.29 13.12 59.85
C LEU A 23 22.08 11.72 59.26
N SER A 24 21.55 10.84 60.11
CA SER A 24 21.40 9.41 59.89
C SER A 24 20.31 9.08 58.86
N VAL A 25 20.41 7.90 58.25
CA VAL A 25 19.45 7.30 57.28
C VAL A 25 18.01 7.18 57.83
N SER A 26 17.78 7.53 59.10
CA SER A 26 16.46 7.58 59.75
C SER A 26 15.69 8.91 59.59
N GLU A 27 16.30 9.99 59.07
CA GLU A 27 15.62 11.29 58.89
C GLU A 27 15.12 11.57 57.46
N LEU A 28 15.38 10.66 56.51
CA LEU A 28 14.89 10.77 55.12
C LEU A 28 13.48 10.19 54.89
N ILE A 29 12.82 9.73 55.95
CA ILE A 29 11.47 9.15 55.89
C ILE A 29 10.56 9.93 56.85
N THR A 30 9.93 11.00 56.33
CA THR A 30 8.69 11.69 56.77
C THR A 30 8.77 13.22 56.66
N MET A 31 8.72 13.75 55.43
CA MET A 31 8.03 15.02 55.18
C MET A 31 6.71 14.70 54.48
N THR A 32 5.68 14.38 55.26
CA THR A 32 4.29 14.41 54.78
C THR A 32 3.94 15.86 54.48
N VAL A 33 4.11 16.28 53.23
CA VAL A 33 3.46 17.49 52.73
C VAL A 33 1.97 17.19 52.75
N ASN A 34 1.26 17.82 53.69
CA ASN A 34 -0.19 17.72 53.81
C ASN A 34 -0.79 18.47 52.60
N THR A 35 -0.98 17.79 51.47
CA THR A 35 -1.57 18.38 50.26
C THR A 35 -3.08 18.40 50.40
N SER A 36 -3.63 19.53 50.85
CA SER A 36 -5.07 19.78 50.78
C SER A 36 -5.57 19.55 49.34
N PRO A 37 -6.67 18.84 49.10
CA PRO A 37 -7.23 18.70 47.77
C PRO A 37 -7.84 20.04 47.31
N CYS A 38 -7.69 20.34 46.02
CA CYS A 38 -8.28 21.50 45.38
C CYS A 38 -9.79 21.50 45.59
N PHE A 39 -10.33 22.61 46.07
CA PHE A 39 -11.75 22.68 46.35
C PHE A 39 -12.59 22.50 45.08
N HIS A 40 -12.11 22.89 43.90
CA HIS A 40 -12.87 22.75 42.65
C HIS A 40 -12.75 21.36 42.01
N CYS A 41 -11.53 20.87 41.75
CA CYS A 41 -11.26 19.66 40.96
C CYS A 41 -10.66 18.47 41.74
N GLY A 42 -10.44 18.61 43.05
CA GLY A 42 -9.97 17.52 43.92
C GLY A 42 -8.47 17.17 43.83
N GLN A 43 -7.71 17.73 42.89
CA GLN A 43 -6.26 17.50 42.75
C GLN A 43 -5.44 18.10 43.91
N PRO A 44 -4.28 17.51 44.29
CA PRO A 44 -3.45 18.01 45.38
C PRO A 44 -2.93 19.44 45.10
N VAL A 45 -3.14 20.35 46.06
CA VAL A 45 -2.62 21.72 45.99
C VAL A 45 -1.11 21.68 46.28
N LYS A 46 -0.29 21.99 45.27
CA LYS A 46 1.18 21.95 45.37
C LYS A 46 1.77 23.18 46.08
N THR A 47 1.04 24.30 46.11
CA THR A 47 1.43 25.56 46.74
C THR A 47 0.26 26.12 47.54
N LEU A 48 0.38 26.17 48.87
CA LEU A 48 -0.76 26.42 49.76
C LEU A 48 -1.34 27.86 49.67
N ASP A 49 -0.62 28.86 49.16
CA ASP A 49 -1.08 30.27 49.29
C ASP A 49 -1.23 31.04 47.98
N GLN A 50 -1.26 30.37 46.82
CA GLN A 50 -1.16 31.07 45.53
C GLN A 50 -2.50 31.29 44.80
N PHE A 51 -3.49 30.41 44.98
CA PHE A 51 -4.77 30.46 44.28
C PHE A 51 -5.90 30.09 45.23
N GLY A 52 -6.92 30.95 45.36
CA GLY A 52 -8.02 30.71 46.28
C GLY A 52 -9.10 31.79 46.26
N LEU A 53 -10.35 31.36 46.45
CA LEU A 53 -11.52 32.23 46.42
C LEU A 53 -12.33 32.06 47.71
N LYS A 54 -13.02 33.12 48.15
CA LYS A 54 -13.93 33.05 49.30
C LYS A 54 -15.29 32.50 48.84
N ILE A 55 -15.62 31.28 49.26
CA ILE A 55 -16.87 30.58 48.91
C ILE A 55 -17.61 30.29 50.22
N ASP A 56 -18.87 30.76 50.33
CA ASP A 56 -19.68 30.66 51.56
C ASP A 56 -18.97 31.18 52.83
N GLY A 57 -18.16 32.23 52.69
CA GLY A 57 -17.46 32.87 53.81
C GLY A 57 -16.11 32.23 54.19
N GLU A 58 -15.80 31.04 53.69
CA GLU A 58 -14.50 30.37 53.90
C GLU A 58 -13.58 30.55 52.68
N HIS A 59 -12.28 30.74 52.92
CA HIS A 59 -11.30 30.77 51.85
C HIS A 59 -11.03 29.32 51.38
N ARG A 60 -11.31 29.04 50.11
CA ARG A 60 -11.14 27.73 49.49
C ARG A 60 -9.95 27.73 48.55
N GLN A 61 -8.98 26.87 48.81
CA GLN A 61 -7.76 26.74 47.99
C GLN A 61 -8.04 26.02 46.67
N MET A 62 -7.31 26.44 45.64
CA MET A 62 -7.36 25.90 44.28
C MET A 62 -5.99 25.40 43.84
N CYS A 63 -5.92 24.35 43.02
CA CYS A 63 -4.63 23.83 42.54
C CYS A 63 -3.98 24.71 41.46
N CYS A 64 -4.76 25.55 40.77
CA CYS A 64 -4.27 26.43 39.72
C CYS A 64 -5.21 27.63 39.51
N LYS A 65 -4.70 28.66 38.83
CA LYS A 65 -5.46 29.86 38.43
C LYS A 65 -6.69 29.54 37.55
N GLY A 66 -6.67 28.43 36.82
CA GLY A 66 -7.81 27.96 36.03
C GLY A 66 -8.98 27.53 36.92
N CYS A 67 -8.71 26.74 37.97
CA CYS A 67 -9.74 26.33 38.93
C CYS A 67 -10.29 27.52 39.72
N GLU A 68 -9.45 28.51 40.04
CA GLU A 68 -9.88 29.77 40.67
C GLU A 68 -10.81 30.57 39.75
N ALA A 69 -10.44 30.78 38.48
CA ALA A 69 -11.24 31.52 37.52
C ALA A 69 -12.60 30.85 37.23
N VAL A 70 -12.63 29.52 37.13
CA VAL A 70 -13.90 28.79 36.92
C VAL A 70 -14.77 28.87 38.18
N ALA A 71 -14.19 28.69 39.37
CA ALA A 71 -14.93 28.83 40.62
C ALA A 71 -15.49 30.25 40.82
N GLU A 72 -14.70 31.26 40.46
CA GLU A 72 -15.11 32.67 40.47
C GLU A 72 -16.24 32.92 39.47
N ALA A 73 -16.16 32.38 38.26
CA ALA A 73 -17.22 32.51 37.25
C ALA A 73 -18.54 31.84 37.69
N ILE A 74 -18.48 30.68 38.35
CA ILE A 74 -19.67 29.97 38.88
C ILE A 74 -20.35 30.80 39.98
N ILE A 75 -19.57 31.37 40.89
CA ILE A 75 -20.11 32.20 41.99
C ILE A 75 -20.66 33.52 41.45
N ASN A 76 -19.90 34.21 40.60
CA ASN A 76 -20.34 35.46 39.99
C ASN A 76 -21.55 35.27 39.06
N GLY A 77 -21.71 34.07 38.50
CA GLY A 77 -22.89 33.67 37.72
C GLY A 77 -24.12 33.30 38.55
N GLY A 78 -24.08 33.45 39.88
CA GLY A 78 -25.21 33.14 40.78
C GLY A 78 -25.47 31.64 40.98
N MET A 79 -24.56 30.76 40.52
CA MET A 79 -24.70 29.31 40.57
C MET A 79 -23.94 28.68 41.76
N GLY A 80 -23.77 29.43 42.86
CA GLY A 80 -22.99 29.00 44.03
C GLY A 80 -23.49 27.70 44.68
N ASP A 81 -24.79 27.39 44.57
CA ASP A 81 -25.37 26.15 45.09
C ASP A 81 -24.81 24.87 44.44
N TYR A 82 -24.15 24.99 43.28
CA TYR A 82 -23.37 23.91 42.67
C TYR A 82 -22.41 23.25 43.67
N TYR A 83 -21.72 24.04 44.50
CA TYR A 83 -20.75 23.51 45.47
C TYR A 83 -21.39 22.83 46.70
N LYS A 84 -22.67 23.11 46.98
CA LYS A 84 -23.43 22.49 48.07
C LYS A 84 -24.02 21.13 47.69
N HIS A 85 -24.39 20.97 46.41
CA HIS A 85 -25.09 19.79 45.91
C HIS A 85 -24.24 18.85 45.06
N ARG A 86 -22.99 19.19 44.78
CA ARG A 86 -22.10 18.31 44.00
C ARG A 86 -21.83 16.99 44.74
N THR A 87 -21.88 15.90 43.99
CA THR A 87 -21.51 14.56 44.45
C THR A 87 -20.07 14.20 44.09
N GLU A 88 -19.49 14.84 43.06
CA GLU A 88 -18.13 14.61 42.57
C GLU A 88 -17.44 15.94 42.19
N HIS A 89 -16.11 15.93 42.09
CA HIS A 89 -15.32 17.10 41.71
C HIS A 89 -15.34 17.35 40.19
N ALA A 90 -15.26 18.61 39.77
CA ALA A 90 -15.22 18.96 38.34
C ALA A 90 -13.92 18.47 37.70
N GLU A 91 -14.01 17.74 36.58
CA GLU A 91 -12.84 17.37 35.78
C GLU A 91 -12.15 18.64 35.27
N SER A 92 -10.83 18.71 35.48
CA SER A 92 -10.04 19.86 35.05
C SER A 92 -10.07 20.02 33.54
N ILE A 93 -10.29 21.25 33.04
CA ILE A 93 -10.10 21.62 31.62
C ILE A 93 -8.67 21.31 31.15
N ALA A 94 -7.71 21.21 32.08
CA ALA A 94 -6.37 20.73 31.76
C ALA A 94 -6.33 19.26 31.32
N ASN A 95 -7.41 18.48 31.40
CA ASN A 95 -7.48 17.08 30.94
C ASN A 95 -8.06 16.91 29.52
N THR A 96 -8.63 17.95 28.90
CA THR A 96 -9.19 17.81 27.52
C THR A 96 -8.15 17.97 26.41
N LEU A 97 -6.95 18.50 26.70
CA LEU A 97 -5.81 18.54 25.77
C LEU A 97 -4.79 17.39 25.96
N PRO A 98 -4.52 16.86 27.18
CA PRO A 98 -3.59 15.76 27.38
C PRO A 98 -4.08 14.40 26.93
N ASP A 99 -5.38 14.11 26.89
CA ASP A 99 -5.82 12.73 26.62
C ASP A 99 -5.38 12.25 25.24
N PHE A 100 -5.45 13.09 24.21
CA PHE A 100 -4.97 12.75 22.86
C PHE A 100 -3.45 12.64 22.81
N ILE A 101 -2.69 13.60 23.36
CA ILE A 101 -1.22 13.57 23.34
C ILE A 101 -0.66 12.44 24.21
N GLN A 102 -1.30 12.13 25.35
CA GLN A 102 -0.96 10.97 26.18
C GLN A 102 -1.30 9.67 25.47
N GLN A 103 -2.46 9.57 24.79
CA GLN A 103 -2.78 8.44 23.92
C GLN A 103 -1.75 8.27 22.80
N LEU A 104 -1.25 9.36 22.21
CA LEU A 104 -0.23 9.29 21.18
C LEU A 104 1.12 8.79 21.70
N ARG A 105 1.52 9.19 22.91
CA ARG A 105 2.75 8.69 23.58
C ARG A 105 2.68 7.20 23.91
N THR A 106 1.48 6.65 24.08
CA THR A 106 1.29 5.20 24.23
C THR A 106 1.81 4.43 23.02
N TYR A 107 1.78 5.02 21.81
CA TYR A 107 2.37 4.42 20.61
C TYR A 107 3.91 4.44 20.58
N ASP A 108 4.57 5.09 21.54
CA ASP A 108 6.03 5.01 21.68
C ASP A 108 6.47 3.79 22.52
N LEU A 109 5.52 3.12 23.20
CA LEU A 109 5.82 1.93 24.00
C LEU A 109 6.24 0.76 23.10
N PRO A 110 7.39 0.10 23.36
CA PRO A 110 7.87 -1.02 22.54
C PRO A 110 6.86 -2.18 22.42
N GLU A 111 6.10 -2.44 23.47
CA GLU A 111 5.09 -3.51 23.52
C GLU A 111 3.96 -3.29 22.50
N ILE A 112 3.56 -2.04 22.31
CA ILE A 112 2.51 -1.64 21.37
C ILE A 112 3.08 -1.56 19.96
N GLN A 113 4.31 -1.07 19.81
CA GLN A 113 4.96 -1.02 18.50
C GLN A 113 5.23 -2.40 17.90
N LYS A 114 5.44 -3.44 18.71
CA LYS A 114 5.65 -4.82 18.21
C LYS A 114 4.52 -5.30 17.28
N SER A 115 3.29 -4.80 17.43
CA SER A 115 2.16 -5.25 16.60
C SER A 115 2.05 -4.53 15.24
N PHE A 116 2.74 -3.41 15.01
CA PHE A 116 2.58 -2.66 13.74
C PHE A 116 3.84 -1.93 13.24
N VAL A 117 4.92 -1.92 14.01
CA VAL A 117 6.20 -1.30 13.66
C VAL A 117 7.21 -2.39 13.36
N GLN A 118 7.79 -2.33 12.15
CA GLN A 118 8.93 -3.15 11.79
C GLN A 118 10.23 -2.42 12.11
N GLN A 119 11.12 -3.11 12.82
CA GLN A 119 12.50 -2.64 12.99
C GLN A 119 13.32 -3.09 11.77
N LYS A 120 13.97 -2.12 11.09
CA LYS A 120 14.96 -2.36 10.04
C LYS A 120 16.37 -2.28 10.65
N GLU A 121 17.41 -2.22 9.81
CA GLU A 121 18.79 -2.13 10.30
C GLU A 121 18.99 -0.93 11.25
N GLY A 122 19.56 -1.20 12.42
CA GLY A 122 19.85 -0.20 13.44
C GLY A 122 18.61 0.41 14.12
N ALA A 123 18.56 1.74 14.16
CA ALA A 123 17.49 2.54 14.78
C ALA A 123 16.32 2.85 13.83
N ILE A 124 16.38 2.37 12.58
CA ILE A 124 15.36 2.66 11.58
C ILE A 124 14.11 1.84 11.88
N ARG A 125 12.99 2.53 12.04
CA ARG A 125 11.67 1.94 12.22
C ARG A 125 10.77 2.30 11.05
N GLU A 126 9.82 1.41 10.81
CA GLU A 126 8.88 1.55 9.73
C GLU A 126 7.47 1.15 10.20
N ALA A 127 6.48 1.98 9.88
CA ALA A 127 5.09 1.74 10.25
C ALA A 127 4.16 2.15 9.11
N THR A 128 3.06 1.42 8.99
CA THR A 128 1.93 1.81 8.15
C THR A 128 0.87 2.46 9.04
N LEU A 129 0.45 3.65 8.66
CA LEU A 129 -0.54 4.47 9.36
C LEU A 129 -1.77 4.67 8.46
N ILE A 130 -2.95 4.82 9.03
CA ILE A 130 -4.16 5.27 8.33
C ILE A 130 -4.37 6.74 8.64
N LEU A 131 -4.58 7.56 7.61
CA LEU A 131 -4.92 8.97 7.77
C LEU A 131 -6.41 9.23 7.55
N GLU A 132 -7.03 9.92 8.51
CA GLU A 132 -8.41 10.39 8.43
C GLU A 132 -8.47 11.82 7.85
N GLY A 133 -9.52 12.12 7.07
CA GLY A 133 -9.76 13.48 6.55
C GLY A 133 -9.02 13.85 5.26
N ILE A 134 -8.40 12.87 4.59
CA ILE A 134 -7.82 13.04 3.25
C ILE A 134 -8.94 13.03 2.20
N ASN A 135 -9.12 14.19 1.56
CA ASN A 135 -10.17 14.42 0.56
C ASN A 135 -9.63 14.77 -0.83
N CYS A 136 -8.34 15.03 -1.02
CA CYS A 136 -7.78 15.33 -2.35
C CYS A 136 -6.28 15.01 -2.42
N ALA A 137 -5.73 14.94 -3.63
CA ALA A 137 -4.29 14.73 -3.86
C ALA A 137 -3.43 15.84 -3.21
N ALA A 138 -3.95 17.06 -3.10
CA ALA A 138 -3.25 18.16 -2.44
C ALA A 138 -3.08 17.96 -0.92
N CYS A 139 -4.02 17.26 -0.26
CA CYS A 139 -3.92 16.86 1.14
C CYS A 139 -2.70 15.98 1.39
N ILE A 140 -2.46 15.05 0.46
CA ILE A 140 -1.36 14.09 0.53
C ILE A 140 -0.03 14.79 0.36
N TRP A 141 0.11 15.55 -0.72
CA TRP A 141 1.35 16.27 -1.00
C TRP A 141 1.76 17.13 0.20
N LEU A 142 0.80 17.76 0.85
CA LEU A 142 1.03 18.59 2.03
C LEU A 142 1.55 17.76 3.20
N ASN A 143 0.87 16.67 3.56
CA ASN A 143 1.34 15.82 4.65
C ASN A 143 2.72 15.25 4.33
N GLU A 144 2.94 14.76 3.10
CA GLU A 144 4.26 14.28 2.65
C GLU A 144 5.34 15.37 2.80
N GLN A 145 5.07 16.59 2.36
CA GLN A 145 6.03 17.70 2.39
C GLN A 145 6.32 18.19 3.82
N CYS A 146 5.30 18.30 4.67
CA CYS A 146 5.47 18.75 6.05
C CYS A 146 6.20 17.71 6.89
N ILE A 147 5.84 16.43 6.76
CA ILE A 147 6.41 15.35 7.55
C ILE A 147 7.81 14.97 7.07
N SER A 148 8.08 14.99 5.76
CA SER A 148 9.45 14.82 5.25
C SER A 148 10.41 15.93 5.66
N GLY A 149 9.90 17.10 6.06
CA GLY A 149 10.69 18.20 6.61
C GLY A 149 11.14 17.99 8.06
N LEU A 150 10.59 17.01 8.78
CA LEU A 150 10.96 16.72 10.16
C LEU A 150 12.32 16.00 10.22
N LYS A 151 13.21 16.48 11.11
CA LYS A 151 14.49 15.80 11.36
C LYS A 151 14.22 14.41 11.96
N GLY A 152 14.87 13.39 11.41
CA GLY A 152 14.66 11.99 11.80
C GLY A 152 13.65 11.23 10.93
N VAL A 153 12.83 11.91 10.12
CA VAL A 153 11.99 11.23 9.12
C VAL A 153 12.83 10.94 7.88
N LEU A 154 12.92 9.67 7.49
CA LEU A 154 13.69 9.22 6.32
C LEU A 154 12.84 9.25 5.05
N SER A 155 11.59 8.79 5.15
CA SER A 155 10.63 8.83 4.05
C SER A 155 9.20 8.74 4.57
N ILE A 156 8.28 9.45 3.91
CA ILE A 156 6.85 9.27 4.05
C ILE A 156 6.22 9.20 2.65
N SER A 157 5.33 8.24 2.45
CA SER A 157 4.56 8.09 1.22
C SER A 157 3.11 7.79 1.58
N ILE A 158 2.17 8.52 0.99
CA ILE A 158 0.75 8.39 1.33
C ILE A 158 -0.04 8.04 0.07
N ASN A 159 -0.73 6.91 0.15
CA ASN A 159 -1.60 6.44 -0.89
C ASN A 159 -2.96 7.15 -0.83
N TYR A 160 -3.35 7.81 -1.93
CA TYR A 160 -4.65 8.49 -2.00
C TYR A 160 -5.84 7.57 -1.92
N SER A 161 -5.72 6.39 -2.51
CA SER A 161 -6.80 5.44 -2.58
C SER A 161 -7.05 4.78 -1.22
N THR A 162 -6.02 4.21 -0.60
CA THR A 162 -6.15 3.50 0.69
C THR A 162 -6.08 4.42 1.92
N ARG A 163 -5.60 5.66 1.76
CA ARG A 163 -5.24 6.57 2.87
C ARG A 163 -4.18 6.01 3.82
N ARG A 164 -3.47 4.97 3.38
CA ARG A 164 -2.32 4.43 4.12
C ARG A 164 -1.11 5.33 3.89
N ALA A 165 -0.46 5.74 4.97
CA ALA A 165 0.85 6.37 4.95
C ALA A 165 1.89 5.38 5.43
N ARG A 166 2.91 5.17 4.62
CA ARG A 166 4.11 4.43 5.02
C ARG A 166 5.13 5.41 5.54
N LEU A 167 5.48 5.30 6.81
CA LEU A 167 6.43 6.15 7.51
C LEU A 167 7.69 5.35 7.82
N ARG A 168 8.86 5.88 7.42
CA ARG A 168 10.18 5.41 7.86
C ARG A 168 10.86 6.52 8.62
N TRP A 169 11.31 6.22 9.84
CA TRP A 169 11.98 7.20 10.69
C TRP A 169 13.12 6.56 11.47
N ASP A 170 14.06 7.41 11.88
CA ASP A 170 15.12 7.07 12.82
C ASP A 170 14.61 7.32 14.24
N ASN A 171 14.44 6.23 15.00
CA ASN A 171 13.87 6.28 16.35
C ASN A 171 14.80 6.90 17.40
N GLU A 172 16.07 7.13 17.08
CA GLU A 172 16.97 7.90 17.95
C GLU A 172 16.75 9.41 17.81
N GLN A 173 16.24 9.86 16.66
CA GLN A 173 16.04 11.27 16.36
C GLN A 173 14.63 11.77 16.62
N ILE A 174 13.61 10.96 16.35
CA ILE A 174 12.20 11.34 16.49
C ILE A 174 11.36 10.14 16.96
N GLN A 175 10.40 10.38 17.85
CA GLN A 175 9.45 9.34 18.27
C GLN A 175 8.21 9.34 17.37
N LEU A 176 7.49 8.22 17.35
CA LEU A 176 6.28 8.09 16.52
C LEU A 176 5.22 9.11 16.94
N SER A 177 5.05 9.34 18.25
CA SER A 177 4.09 10.31 18.77
C SER A 177 4.35 11.73 18.26
N ASP A 178 5.60 12.14 18.07
CA ASP A 178 5.96 13.46 17.52
C ASP A 178 5.52 13.59 16.06
N VAL A 179 5.66 12.52 15.27
CA VAL A 179 5.17 12.49 13.88
C VAL A 179 3.64 12.54 13.84
N LEU A 180 2.96 11.79 14.71
CA LEU A 180 1.49 11.80 14.81
C LEU A 180 0.97 13.18 15.26
N ASN A 181 1.66 13.86 16.19
CA ASN A 181 1.36 15.23 16.58
C ASN A 181 1.54 16.21 15.41
N ALA A 182 2.62 16.07 14.64
CA ALA A 182 2.82 16.92 13.46
C ALA A 182 1.71 16.74 12.41
N ILE A 183 1.22 15.51 12.19
CA ILE A 183 0.05 15.25 11.33
C ILE A 183 -1.21 15.94 11.90
N HIS A 184 -1.37 15.91 13.23
CA HIS A 184 -2.46 16.59 13.92
C HIS A 184 -2.43 18.11 13.78
N ASP A 185 -1.25 18.73 13.90
CA ASP A 185 -1.08 20.18 13.77
C ASP A 185 -1.42 20.69 12.37
N ILE A 186 -1.22 19.85 11.35
CA ILE A 186 -1.65 20.11 9.97
C ILE A 186 -3.18 20.04 9.85
N GLY A 187 -3.85 19.31 10.73
CA GLY A 187 -5.31 19.15 10.80
C GLY A 187 -5.82 17.79 10.36
N TYR A 188 -4.99 16.75 10.39
CA TYR A 188 -5.36 15.37 10.07
C TYR A 188 -5.21 14.47 11.30
N LYS A 189 -5.83 13.30 11.26
CA LYS A 189 -5.61 12.29 12.31
C LYS A 189 -4.91 11.10 11.69
N ALA A 190 -3.94 10.54 12.39
CA ALA A 190 -3.24 9.34 11.98
C ALA A 190 -3.24 8.31 13.12
N TYR A 191 -3.43 7.06 12.75
CA TYR A 191 -3.43 5.91 13.66
C TYR A 191 -2.66 4.76 13.02
N PRO A 192 -2.11 3.81 13.79
CA PRO A 192 -1.59 2.56 13.22
C PRO A 192 -2.60 1.87 12.31
N TYR A 193 -2.10 1.22 11.26
CA TYR A 193 -2.95 0.48 10.34
C TYR A 193 -3.57 -0.76 11.01
N ASP A 194 -4.90 -0.81 10.97
CA ASP A 194 -5.73 -1.96 11.33
C ASP A 194 -6.79 -2.14 10.24
N ALA A 195 -6.90 -3.34 9.69
CA ALA A 195 -7.77 -3.65 8.56
C ALA A 195 -9.26 -3.55 8.92
N GLU A 196 -9.65 -4.00 10.12
CA GLU A 196 -11.04 -3.94 10.59
C GLU A 196 -11.44 -2.50 10.89
N GLN A 197 -10.54 -1.74 11.54
CA GLN A 197 -10.75 -0.32 11.80
C GLN A 197 -10.87 0.48 10.49
N GLN A 198 -10.03 0.19 9.48
CA GLN A 198 -10.11 0.84 8.17
C GLN A 198 -11.49 0.65 7.54
N GLN A 199 -12.02 -0.58 7.57
CA GLN A 199 -13.31 -0.90 7.00
C GLN A 199 -14.45 -0.18 7.75
N GLU A 200 -14.42 -0.16 9.08
CA GLU A 200 -15.43 0.55 9.87
C GLU A 200 -15.44 2.06 9.58
N LEU A 201 -14.25 2.66 9.42
CA LEU A 201 -14.09 4.06 9.02
C LEU A 201 -14.68 4.33 7.63
N LEU A 202 -14.39 3.47 6.64
CA LEU A 202 -14.94 3.59 5.29
C LEU A 202 -16.47 3.47 5.28
N GLU A 203 -17.04 2.58 6.09
CA GLU A 203 -18.50 2.46 6.22
C GLU A 203 -19.15 3.67 6.89
N LYS A 204 -18.55 4.18 7.98
CA LYS A 204 -19.01 5.41 8.66
C LYS A 204 -19.02 6.59 7.69
N GLU A 205 -17.98 6.74 6.89
CA GLU A 205 -17.87 7.78 5.89
C GLU A 205 -18.90 7.63 4.75
N GLN A 206 -19.10 6.41 4.25
CA GLN A 206 -20.12 6.12 3.23
C GLN A 206 -21.52 6.54 3.73
N LYS A 207 -21.87 6.17 4.98
CA LYS A 207 -23.13 6.57 5.62
C LYS A 207 -23.25 8.10 5.72
N LEU A 208 -22.16 8.80 6.06
CA LEU A 208 -22.13 10.26 6.16
C LEU A 208 -22.32 10.94 4.79
N HIS A 209 -21.67 10.44 3.73
CA HIS A 209 -21.87 10.93 2.36
C HIS A 209 -23.33 10.80 1.92
N ILE A 210 -23.95 9.63 2.14
CA ILE A 210 -25.35 9.39 1.79
C ILE A 210 -26.27 10.34 2.56
N ARG A 211 -26.03 10.56 3.86
CA ARG A 211 -26.83 11.49 4.68
C ARG A 211 -26.72 12.94 4.18
N ARG A 212 -25.51 13.42 3.89
CA ARG A 212 -25.28 14.78 3.36
C ARG A 212 -25.91 14.96 1.98
N LEU A 213 -25.78 13.96 1.11
CA LEU A 213 -26.38 13.93 -0.21
C LEU A 213 -27.90 13.92 -0.13
N GLY A 214 -28.48 13.08 0.73
CA GLY A 214 -29.92 13.01 0.95
C GLY A 214 -30.51 14.32 1.45
N LEU A 215 -29.85 15.00 2.40
CA LEU A 215 -30.28 16.31 2.89
C LEU A 215 -30.18 17.39 1.80
N ALA A 216 -29.07 17.42 1.07
CA ALA A 216 -28.87 18.37 -0.03
C ALA A 216 -29.91 18.17 -1.15
N ALA A 217 -30.22 16.93 -1.50
CA ALA A 217 -31.22 16.59 -2.51
C ALA A 217 -32.63 16.97 -2.04
N MET A 218 -33.00 16.61 -0.81
CA MET A 218 -34.33 16.86 -0.25
C MET A 218 -34.62 18.36 -0.16
N LEU A 219 -33.74 19.12 0.48
CA LEU A 219 -33.92 20.57 0.67
C LEU A 219 -33.67 21.36 -0.62
N GLY A 220 -32.66 20.96 -1.40
CA GLY A 220 -32.36 21.58 -2.69
C GLY A 220 -33.51 21.46 -3.68
N MET A 221 -34.22 20.32 -3.69
CA MET A 221 -35.43 20.16 -4.51
C MET A 221 -36.53 21.14 -4.08
N GLN A 222 -36.73 21.39 -2.78
CA GLN A 222 -37.71 22.38 -2.32
C GLN A 222 -37.34 23.80 -2.76
N VAL A 223 -36.06 24.19 -2.61
CA VAL A 223 -35.56 25.50 -3.07
C VAL A 223 -35.74 25.66 -4.58
N MET A 224 -35.53 24.60 -5.35
CA MET A 224 -35.71 24.62 -6.81
C MET A 224 -37.18 24.83 -7.20
N ILE A 225 -38.12 24.17 -6.51
CA ILE A 225 -39.57 24.39 -6.71
C ILE A 225 -39.95 25.85 -6.43
N LEU A 226 -39.45 26.43 -5.34
CA LEU A 226 -39.69 27.83 -5.00
C LEU A 226 -39.12 28.78 -6.06
N THR A 227 -37.93 28.45 -6.58
CA THR A 227 -37.28 29.27 -7.60
C THR A 227 -38.02 29.22 -8.93
N VAL A 228 -38.53 28.06 -9.34
CA VAL A 228 -39.41 27.96 -10.52
C VAL A 228 -40.67 28.80 -10.32
N ALA A 229 -41.27 28.80 -9.12
CA ALA A 229 -42.41 29.65 -8.81
C ALA A 229 -42.07 31.15 -8.89
N LEU A 230 -40.88 31.56 -8.45
CA LEU A 230 -40.38 32.94 -8.58
C LEU A 230 -40.18 33.33 -10.05
N TYR A 231 -39.54 32.48 -10.86
CA TYR A 231 -39.34 32.74 -12.31
C TYR A 231 -40.66 32.83 -13.08
N VAL A 232 -41.59 31.89 -12.86
CA VAL A 232 -42.92 31.94 -13.49
C VAL A 232 -43.71 33.15 -13.00
N GLY A 233 -43.54 33.50 -11.72
CA GLY A 233 -44.12 34.67 -11.09
C GLY A 233 -43.67 35.99 -11.71
N GLU A 234 -42.38 36.13 -12.03
CA GLU A 234 -41.87 37.32 -12.75
C GLU A 234 -42.51 37.48 -14.13
N TRP A 235 -42.86 36.38 -14.81
CA TRP A 235 -43.46 36.41 -16.15
C TRP A 235 -44.97 36.64 -16.15
N ARG A 236 -45.68 36.14 -15.12
CA ARG A 236 -47.16 36.20 -15.02
C ARG A 236 -47.69 37.22 -14.02
N GLY A 237 -46.80 37.89 -13.27
CA GLY A 237 -47.11 38.78 -12.17
C GLY A 237 -47.27 38.00 -10.85
N ILE A 238 -46.32 38.17 -9.94
CA ILE A 238 -46.37 37.64 -8.57
C ILE A 238 -46.64 38.77 -7.59
N ASP A 239 -47.48 38.51 -6.59
CA ASP A 239 -47.64 39.44 -5.48
C ASP A 239 -46.32 39.61 -4.72
N GLU A 240 -45.99 40.84 -4.37
CA GLU A 240 -44.71 41.19 -3.73
C GLU A 240 -44.56 40.52 -2.36
N GLY A 241 -45.68 40.32 -1.63
CA GLY A 241 -45.69 39.57 -0.38
C GLY A 241 -45.35 38.09 -0.57
N MET A 242 -45.87 37.46 -1.63
CA MET A 242 -45.56 36.07 -1.98
C MET A 242 -44.11 35.90 -2.45
N ARG A 243 -43.60 36.86 -3.25
CA ARG A 243 -42.18 36.90 -3.64
C ARG A 243 -41.27 36.95 -2.42
N ARG A 244 -41.52 37.88 -1.49
CA ARG A 244 -40.76 37.98 -0.23
C ARG A 244 -40.84 36.69 0.58
N PHE A 245 -42.03 36.12 0.73
CA PHE A 245 -42.21 34.86 1.45
C PHE A 245 -41.37 33.72 0.85
N PHE A 246 -41.38 33.52 -0.47
CA PHE A 246 -40.59 32.49 -1.12
C PHE A 246 -39.08 32.73 -1.02
N THR A 247 -38.60 33.98 -1.08
CA THR A 247 -37.17 34.30 -0.90
C THR A 247 -36.68 34.01 0.53
N TRP A 248 -37.46 34.36 1.56
CA TRP A 248 -37.15 34.04 2.96
C TRP A 248 -37.20 32.54 3.23
N LEU A 249 -38.17 31.83 2.65
CA LEU A 249 -38.24 30.38 2.73
C LEU A 249 -37.03 29.73 2.03
N GLY A 250 -36.62 30.27 0.88
CA GLY A 250 -35.41 29.86 0.16
C GLY A 250 -34.14 30.01 1.01
N LEU A 251 -33.98 31.13 1.71
CA LEU A 251 -32.89 31.35 2.68
C LEU A 251 -32.89 30.28 3.76
N GLY A 252 -34.04 30.08 4.42
CA GLY A 252 -34.18 29.12 5.52
C GLY A 252 -33.90 27.68 5.12
N LEU A 253 -34.31 27.27 3.92
CA LEU A 253 -34.06 25.92 3.40
C LEU A 253 -32.62 25.72 2.91
N THR A 254 -31.97 26.78 2.41
CA THR A 254 -30.59 26.70 1.90
C THR A 254 -29.57 26.67 3.05
N LEU A 255 -29.88 27.27 4.20
CA LEU A 255 -28.95 27.37 5.33
C LEU A 255 -28.49 26.00 5.86
N PRO A 256 -29.36 24.99 6.11
CA PRO A 256 -28.91 23.64 6.49
C PRO A 256 -28.07 22.95 5.41
N VAL A 257 -28.37 23.17 4.14
CA VAL A 257 -27.58 22.62 3.02
C VAL A 257 -26.16 23.19 3.07
N LEU A 258 -26.02 24.50 3.29
CA LEU A 258 -24.73 25.16 3.38
C LEU A 258 -23.94 24.75 4.63
N LEU A 259 -24.57 24.73 5.81
CA LEU A 259 -23.90 24.48 7.09
C LEU A 259 -23.57 23.01 7.35
N TYR A 260 -24.37 22.07 6.83
CA TYR A 260 -24.18 20.63 7.06
C TYR A 260 -23.64 19.90 5.84
N SER A 261 -24.29 20.04 4.68
CA SER A 261 -23.92 19.31 3.46
C SER A 261 -22.67 19.89 2.80
N ALA A 262 -22.50 21.22 2.77
CA ALA A 262 -21.33 21.86 2.17
C ALA A 262 -20.13 22.01 3.13
N ARG A 263 -20.29 21.66 4.41
CA ARG A 263 -19.24 21.73 5.44
C ARG A 263 -17.88 21.16 5.02
N PRO A 264 -17.78 20.00 4.34
CA PRO A 264 -16.49 19.43 3.96
C PRO A 264 -15.67 20.33 3.03
N PHE A 265 -16.34 21.05 2.13
CA PHE A 265 -15.67 21.96 1.20
C PHE A 265 -15.09 23.16 1.95
N PHE A 266 -15.85 23.73 2.89
CA PHE A 266 -15.37 24.84 3.72
C PHE A 266 -14.21 24.44 4.64
N GLU A 267 -14.28 23.27 5.27
CA GLU A 267 -13.20 22.76 6.11
C GLU A 267 -11.91 22.55 5.29
N SER A 268 -12.01 21.95 4.11
CA SER A 268 -10.87 21.79 3.19
C SER A 268 -10.30 23.15 2.74
N ALA A 269 -11.15 24.07 2.30
CA ALA A 269 -10.72 25.39 1.81
C ALA A 269 -10.03 26.21 2.91
N TRP A 270 -10.56 26.18 4.13
CA TRP A 270 -9.96 26.85 5.28
C TRP A 270 -8.57 26.30 5.60
N ARG A 271 -8.42 24.97 5.56
CA ARG A 271 -7.14 24.31 5.77
C ARG A 271 -6.12 24.69 4.70
N ASP A 272 -6.51 24.68 3.42
CA ASP A 272 -5.64 25.07 2.31
C ASP A 272 -5.12 26.51 2.47
N LEU A 273 -6.02 27.44 2.83
CA LEU A 273 -5.68 28.84 3.08
C LEU A 273 -4.75 29.02 4.29
N LYS A 274 -5.00 28.31 5.40
CA LYS A 274 -4.13 28.33 6.60
C LYS A 274 -2.69 27.92 6.27
N GLN A 275 -2.51 27.09 5.25
CA GLN A 275 -1.23 26.58 4.79
C GLN A 275 -0.65 27.36 3.60
N HIS A 276 -1.22 28.52 3.28
CA HIS A 276 -0.78 29.40 2.19
C HIS A 276 -0.83 28.72 0.81
N ARG A 277 -1.85 27.89 0.56
CA ARG A 277 -2.09 27.23 -0.72
C ARG A 277 -3.52 27.47 -1.21
N ALA A 278 -3.71 27.48 -2.52
CA ALA A 278 -5.04 27.55 -3.13
C ALA A 278 -5.40 26.17 -3.69
N GLY A 279 -6.12 25.37 -2.91
CA GLY A 279 -6.63 24.08 -3.36
C GLY A 279 -7.97 24.20 -4.11
N MET A 280 -8.42 23.08 -4.67
CA MET A 280 -9.64 22.99 -5.49
C MET A 280 -10.92 23.43 -4.75
N ASP A 281 -10.94 23.28 -3.43
CA ASP A 281 -12.13 23.60 -2.62
C ASP A 281 -12.21 25.11 -2.35
N VAL A 282 -11.12 25.89 -2.56
CA VAL A 282 -11.10 27.35 -2.33
C VAL A 282 -12.03 28.12 -3.29
N PRO A 283 -11.91 27.99 -4.63
CA PRO A 283 -12.85 28.65 -5.55
C PRO A 283 -14.30 28.21 -5.35
N VAL A 284 -14.51 26.92 -5.07
CA VAL A 284 -15.84 26.33 -4.83
C VAL A 284 -16.49 26.91 -3.59
N SER A 285 -15.76 26.96 -2.47
CA SER A 285 -16.23 27.57 -1.22
C SER A 285 -16.49 29.06 -1.39
N LEU A 286 -15.62 29.79 -2.10
CA LEU A 286 -15.83 31.21 -2.40
C LEU A 286 -17.09 31.42 -3.24
N GLY A 287 -17.34 30.57 -4.24
CA GLY A 287 -18.55 30.60 -5.07
C GLY A 287 -19.82 30.34 -4.27
N MET A 288 -19.86 29.27 -3.47
CA MET A 288 -21.03 28.95 -2.64
C MET A 288 -21.31 30.02 -1.58
N PHE A 289 -20.27 30.47 -0.88
CA PHE A 289 -20.41 31.52 0.14
C PHE A 289 -20.82 32.86 -0.49
N GLY A 290 -20.17 33.25 -1.59
CA GLY A 290 -20.49 34.48 -2.31
C GLY A 290 -21.92 34.50 -2.84
N ALA A 291 -22.36 33.42 -3.49
CA ALA A 291 -23.73 33.28 -3.97
C ALA A 291 -24.75 33.36 -2.83
N PHE A 292 -24.49 32.67 -1.71
CA PHE A 292 -25.36 32.71 -0.54
C PHE A 292 -25.38 34.10 0.12
N ALA A 293 -24.23 34.76 0.25
CA ALA A 293 -24.12 36.08 0.86
C ALA A 293 -24.87 37.15 0.04
N VAL A 294 -24.66 37.18 -1.29
CA VAL A 294 -25.40 38.07 -2.19
C VAL A 294 -26.90 37.80 -2.11
N SER A 295 -27.31 36.53 -2.16
CA SER A 295 -28.73 36.16 -2.06
C SER A 295 -29.36 36.61 -0.75
N THR A 296 -28.61 36.50 0.36
CA THR A 296 -29.04 36.94 1.68
C THR A 296 -29.19 38.46 1.74
N ILE A 297 -28.22 39.20 1.22
CA ILE A 297 -28.28 40.67 1.14
C ILE A 297 -29.50 41.11 0.32
N ASN A 298 -29.75 40.48 -0.83
CA ASN A 298 -30.87 40.80 -1.70
C ASN A 298 -32.22 40.40 -1.07
N THR A 299 -32.26 39.31 -0.30
CA THR A 299 -33.45 38.90 0.46
C THR A 299 -33.80 39.91 1.56
N ILE A 300 -32.80 40.46 2.24
CA ILE A 300 -32.99 41.47 3.29
C ILE A 300 -33.36 42.83 2.69
N SER A 301 -32.71 43.21 1.59
CA SER A 301 -32.94 44.48 0.90
C SER A 301 -34.28 44.49 0.13
N GLY A 302 -34.78 43.32 -0.25
CA GLY A 302 -35.99 43.16 -1.06
C GLY A 302 -35.78 43.45 -2.55
N GLU A 303 -34.53 43.64 -2.98
CA GLU A 303 -34.16 44.03 -4.34
C GLU A 303 -33.02 43.16 -4.87
N GLY A 304 -33.04 42.87 -6.18
CA GLY A 304 -32.02 42.09 -6.87
C GLY A 304 -32.29 40.57 -6.96
N PRO A 305 -31.50 39.86 -7.79
CA PRO A 305 -31.66 38.42 -8.00
C PRO A 305 -31.14 37.60 -6.81
N VAL A 306 -31.75 36.44 -6.56
CA VAL A 306 -31.28 35.46 -5.57
C VAL A 306 -30.77 34.20 -6.29
N TYR A 307 -29.83 33.50 -5.66
CA TYR A 307 -29.09 32.35 -6.21
C TYR A 307 -29.10 31.14 -5.26
N TYR A 308 -30.11 31.02 -4.41
CA TYR A 308 -30.25 29.93 -3.44
C TYR A 308 -30.32 28.55 -4.12
N GLU A 309 -30.99 28.47 -5.26
CA GLU A 309 -31.05 27.29 -6.12
C GLU A 309 -29.67 26.92 -6.67
N SER A 310 -28.88 27.90 -7.07
CA SER A 310 -27.53 27.69 -7.58
C SER A 310 -26.64 27.10 -6.49
N VAL A 311 -26.70 27.63 -5.27
CA VAL A 311 -25.98 27.07 -4.10
C VAL A 311 -26.41 25.63 -3.83
N CYS A 312 -27.71 25.35 -3.78
CA CYS A 312 -28.23 24.00 -3.53
C CYS A 312 -27.81 23.01 -4.62
N MET A 313 -27.90 23.40 -5.90
CA MET A 313 -27.46 22.58 -7.02
C MET A 313 -25.95 22.31 -6.98
N PHE A 314 -25.15 23.31 -6.60
CA PHE A 314 -23.69 23.14 -6.47
C PHE A 314 -23.35 22.09 -5.44
N VAL A 315 -23.90 22.22 -4.24
CA VAL A 315 -23.68 21.26 -3.16
C VAL A 315 -24.14 19.87 -3.58
N LEU A 316 -25.32 19.76 -4.20
CA LEU A 316 -25.88 18.48 -4.66
C LEU A 316 -24.99 17.81 -5.71
N PHE A 317 -24.63 18.52 -6.79
CA PHE A 317 -23.86 17.94 -7.90
C PHE A 317 -22.41 17.61 -7.51
N LEU A 318 -21.79 18.44 -6.66
CA LEU A 318 -20.44 18.16 -6.16
C LEU A 318 -20.43 16.99 -5.19
N LEU A 319 -21.38 16.90 -4.26
CA LEU A 319 -21.50 15.74 -3.37
C LEU A 319 -21.81 14.46 -4.15
N THR A 320 -22.63 14.54 -5.19
CA THR A 320 -22.93 13.39 -6.06
C THR A 320 -21.67 12.90 -6.78
N ALA A 321 -20.89 13.82 -7.37
CA ALA A 321 -19.63 13.50 -8.02
C ALA A 321 -18.63 12.87 -7.04
N ARG A 322 -18.44 13.48 -5.85
CA ARG A 322 -17.59 12.96 -4.76
C ARG A 322 -18.04 11.58 -4.28
N TYR A 323 -19.35 11.32 -4.19
CA TYR A 323 -19.87 10.02 -3.78
C TYR A 323 -19.59 8.94 -4.81
N PHE A 324 -19.80 9.22 -6.10
CA PHE A 324 -19.44 8.28 -7.17
C PHE A 324 -17.93 8.05 -7.25
N GLU A 325 -17.12 9.10 -7.05
CA GLU A 325 -15.67 8.98 -6.93
C GLU A 325 -15.28 8.05 -5.78
N PHE A 326 -15.88 8.23 -4.60
CA PHE A 326 -15.67 7.37 -3.44
C PHE A 326 -16.01 5.91 -3.74
N ILE A 327 -17.18 5.64 -4.35
CA ILE A 327 -17.57 4.26 -4.71
C ILE A 327 -16.61 3.65 -5.72
N ALA A 328 -16.26 4.39 -6.77
CA ALA A 328 -15.36 3.91 -7.82
C ALA A 328 -14.00 3.53 -7.24
N ARG A 329 -13.47 4.34 -6.33
CA ARG A 329 -12.21 4.10 -5.63
C ARG A 329 -12.29 2.93 -4.68
N LYS A 330 -13.36 2.85 -3.87
CA LYS A 330 -13.61 1.72 -2.96
C LYS A 330 -13.62 0.38 -3.72
N ARG A 331 -14.36 0.31 -4.84
CA ARG A 331 -14.39 -0.90 -5.70
C ARG A 331 -13.03 -1.25 -6.30
N ALA A 332 -12.25 -0.23 -6.69
CA ALA A 332 -10.91 -0.46 -7.23
C ALA A 332 -9.94 -1.03 -6.16
N LEU A 333 -10.14 -0.69 -4.88
CA LEU A 333 -9.33 -1.16 -3.77
C LEU A 333 -9.72 -2.56 -3.29
N GLU A 334 -11.01 -2.91 -3.28
CA GLU A 334 -11.51 -4.20 -2.79
C GLU A 334 -10.80 -5.41 -3.43
N THR A 335 -10.43 -5.34 -4.71
CA THR A 335 -9.71 -6.44 -5.39
C THR A 335 -8.25 -6.58 -4.92
N SER A 336 -7.64 -5.48 -4.49
CA SER A 336 -6.23 -5.46 -4.08
C SER A 336 -6.04 -5.80 -2.61
N GLU A 337 -7.06 -5.61 -1.76
CA GLU A 337 -6.99 -5.91 -0.33
C GLU A 337 -7.20 -7.40 0.00
N THR A 338 -7.59 -8.23 -0.97
CA THR A 338 -7.81 -9.68 -0.78
C THR A 338 -6.60 -10.39 -0.16
N LEU A 339 -5.37 -9.97 -0.50
CA LEU A 339 -4.14 -10.52 0.08
C LEU A 339 -3.94 -10.12 1.55
N THR A 340 -4.46 -8.97 1.96
CA THR A 340 -4.30 -8.43 3.32
C THR A 340 -5.30 -9.02 4.30
N TYR A 341 -6.51 -9.36 3.86
CA TYR A 341 -7.59 -9.85 4.73
C TYR A 341 -7.52 -11.36 5.06
N SER A 342 -6.60 -12.09 4.45
CA SER A 342 -6.55 -13.54 4.61
C SER A 342 -5.57 -14.01 5.68
N GLN A 343 -5.00 -13.10 6.47
CA GLN A 343 -4.21 -13.49 7.62
C GLN A 343 -5.12 -13.67 8.84
N PRO A 344 -5.12 -14.84 9.48
CA PRO A 344 -5.93 -15.06 10.67
C PRO A 344 -5.42 -14.18 11.82
N THR A 345 -6.34 -13.68 12.65
CA THR A 345 -6.02 -12.84 13.81
C THR A 345 -5.48 -13.66 14.99
N VAL A 346 -5.79 -14.96 15.03
CA VAL A 346 -5.41 -15.88 16.10
C VAL A 346 -4.79 -17.17 15.55
N ALA A 347 -3.97 -17.81 16.36
CA ALA A 347 -3.34 -19.09 16.10
C ALA A 347 -3.44 -20.00 17.32
N THR A 348 -3.49 -21.33 17.11
CA THR A 348 -3.41 -22.31 18.20
C THR A 348 -1.95 -22.69 18.41
N LEU A 349 -1.30 -22.15 19.44
CA LEU A 349 0.06 -22.47 19.84
C LEU A 349 0.07 -23.74 20.70
N ILE A 350 1.03 -24.62 20.43
CA ILE A 350 1.31 -25.83 21.22
C ILE A 350 2.52 -25.52 22.11
N THR A 351 2.31 -25.47 23.41
CA THR A 351 3.39 -25.34 24.40
C THR A 351 3.56 -26.66 25.14
N THR A 352 4.81 -27.10 25.28
CA THR A 352 5.13 -28.27 26.11
C THR A 352 5.57 -27.79 27.49
N ILE A 353 4.74 -28.03 28.51
CA ILE A 353 5.06 -27.72 29.91
C ILE A 353 5.08 -29.07 30.65
N ASP A 354 6.16 -29.36 31.37
CA ASP A 354 6.34 -30.60 32.14
C ASP A 354 6.16 -31.91 31.34
N GLY A 355 6.39 -31.88 30.02
CA GLY A 355 6.25 -33.04 29.14
C GLY A 355 4.82 -33.30 28.63
N GLU A 356 3.85 -32.47 29.01
CA GLU A 356 2.49 -32.47 28.45
C GLU A 356 2.33 -31.32 27.45
N ASN A 357 1.71 -31.61 26.31
CA ASN A 357 1.37 -30.60 25.30
C ASN A 357 0.06 -29.92 25.69
N SER A 358 0.13 -28.63 26.01
CA SER A 358 -1.04 -27.75 26.14
C SER A 358 -1.25 -26.95 24.85
N GLN A 359 -2.51 -26.63 24.56
CA GLN A 359 -2.89 -25.78 23.43
C GLN A 359 -3.41 -24.45 23.97
N GLU A 360 -2.86 -23.34 23.47
CA GLU A 360 -3.27 -21.98 23.82
C GLU A 360 -3.60 -21.19 22.55
N THR A 361 -4.68 -20.40 22.59
CA THR A 361 -5.01 -19.48 21.50
C THR A 361 -4.29 -18.16 21.72
N VAL A 362 -3.36 -17.81 20.83
CA VAL A 362 -2.60 -16.57 20.88
C VAL A 362 -2.89 -15.71 19.64
N PRO A 363 -2.72 -14.39 19.69
CA PRO A 363 -2.72 -13.56 18.50
C PRO A 363 -1.66 -14.04 17.50
N ALA A 364 -2.03 -14.19 16.22
CA ALA A 364 -1.11 -14.72 15.19
C ALA A 364 0.18 -13.88 15.06
N MET A 365 0.09 -12.58 15.34
CA MET A 365 1.22 -11.66 15.29
C MET A 365 2.24 -11.85 16.43
N GLN A 366 1.91 -12.63 17.45
CA GLN A 366 2.84 -13.00 18.53
C GLN A 366 3.68 -14.23 18.19
N LEU A 367 3.33 -14.98 17.13
CA LEU A 367 4.09 -16.15 16.71
C LEU A 367 5.52 -15.76 16.34
N VAL A 368 6.49 -16.52 16.84
CA VAL A 368 7.90 -16.41 16.50
C VAL A 368 8.38 -17.64 15.74
N ALA A 369 9.54 -17.54 15.11
CA ALA A 369 10.17 -18.70 14.49
C ALA A 369 10.40 -19.81 15.53
N ASP A 370 10.29 -21.06 15.09
CA ASP A 370 10.35 -22.29 15.87
C ASP A 370 9.13 -22.61 16.75
N ASP A 371 8.13 -21.72 16.85
CA ASP A 371 6.86 -22.04 17.52
C ASP A 371 6.17 -23.24 16.86
N LEU A 372 5.50 -24.06 17.67
CA LEU A 372 4.69 -25.18 17.20
C LEU A 372 3.22 -24.78 17.19
N ILE A 373 2.57 -24.84 16.03
CA ILE A 373 1.17 -24.49 15.89
C ILE A 373 0.35 -25.69 15.41
N LEU A 374 -0.89 -25.77 15.89
CA LEU A 374 -1.89 -26.71 15.39
C LEU A 374 -2.78 -26.00 14.37
N VAL A 375 -2.85 -26.54 13.16
CA VAL A 375 -3.76 -26.07 12.10
C VAL A 375 -4.78 -27.15 11.81
N ARG A 376 -6.05 -26.91 12.10
CA ARG A 376 -7.15 -27.88 11.90
C ARG A 376 -7.68 -27.84 10.45
N PRO A 377 -8.43 -28.86 10.01
CA PRO A 377 -9.13 -28.82 8.73
C PRO A 377 -10.07 -27.60 8.64
N GLY A 378 -9.99 -26.87 7.54
CA GLY A 378 -10.72 -25.64 7.28
C GLY A 378 -10.10 -24.37 7.89
N GLU A 379 -9.06 -24.49 8.72
CA GLU A 379 -8.36 -23.32 9.28
C GLU A 379 -7.35 -22.74 8.28
N VAL A 380 -7.19 -21.41 8.35
CA VAL A 380 -6.16 -20.69 7.62
C VAL A 380 -4.83 -20.84 8.35
N ILE A 381 -3.76 -21.13 7.61
CA ILE A 381 -2.42 -21.26 8.15
C ILE A 381 -1.93 -19.86 8.57
N PRO A 382 -1.59 -19.61 9.85
CA PRO A 382 -1.32 -18.27 10.36
C PRO A 382 0.06 -17.70 10.01
N ALA A 383 1.04 -18.58 9.72
CA ALA A 383 2.43 -18.21 9.49
C ALA A 383 3.09 -19.23 8.56
N ASP A 384 4.18 -18.85 7.89
CA ASP A 384 4.94 -19.80 7.07
C ASP A 384 5.61 -20.85 7.98
N GLY A 385 5.67 -22.10 7.54
CA GLY A 385 6.19 -23.17 8.37
C GLY A 385 6.43 -24.49 7.65
N ILE A 386 6.89 -25.48 8.41
CA ILE A 386 7.20 -26.83 7.92
C ILE A 386 6.33 -27.82 8.69
N ILE A 387 5.73 -28.77 7.98
CA ILE A 387 4.91 -29.83 8.59
C ILE A 387 5.83 -30.76 9.40
N LEU A 388 5.58 -30.88 10.70
CA LEU A 388 6.22 -31.89 11.55
C LEU A 388 5.38 -33.16 11.63
N GLU A 389 4.06 -33.02 11.72
CA GLU A 389 3.13 -34.15 11.85
C GLU A 389 1.86 -33.90 11.04
N GLY A 390 1.30 -34.99 10.49
CA GLY A 390 0.11 -34.96 9.65
C GLY A 390 0.42 -34.88 8.15
N ASN A 391 -0.59 -35.19 7.33
CA ASN A 391 -0.53 -35.09 5.87
C ASN A 391 -1.89 -34.59 5.38
N SER A 392 -1.93 -33.49 4.62
CA SER A 392 -3.18 -32.87 4.18
C SER A 392 -3.02 -32.26 2.80
N SER A 393 -4.15 -31.97 2.17
CA SER A 393 -4.21 -31.10 1.00
C SER A 393 -4.38 -29.65 1.45
N VAL A 394 -3.68 -28.74 0.78
CA VAL A 394 -3.66 -27.30 1.09
C VAL A 394 -4.13 -26.52 -0.12
N ASP A 395 -5.05 -25.59 0.11
CA ASP A 395 -5.51 -24.62 -0.88
C ASP A 395 -4.60 -23.38 -0.83
N GLU A 396 -3.77 -23.20 -1.86
CA GLU A 396 -2.89 -22.04 -2.04
C GLU A 396 -3.47 -21.03 -3.06
N SER A 397 -4.77 -21.13 -3.39
CA SER A 397 -5.45 -20.28 -4.39
C SER A 397 -5.40 -18.79 -4.09
N ILE A 398 -5.16 -18.41 -2.84
CA ILE A 398 -4.95 -17.02 -2.46
C ILE A 398 -3.72 -16.39 -3.15
N LEU A 399 -2.66 -17.17 -3.35
CA LEU A 399 -1.47 -16.74 -4.07
C LEU A 399 -1.62 -17.05 -5.55
N THR A 400 -1.91 -18.30 -5.89
CA THR A 400 -1.81 -18.79 -7.27
C THR A 400 -3.06 -18.46 -8.12
N GLY A 401 -4.19 -18.17 -7.47
CA GLY A 401 -5.50 -18.09 -8.12
C GLY A 401 -6.08 -19.45 -8.53
N GLU A 402 -5.35 -20.55 -8.32
CA GLU A 402 -5.75 -21.90 -8.72
C GLU A 402 -6.39 -22.66 -7.56
N SER A 403 -7.64 -23.06 -7.70
CA SER A 403 -8.39 -23.77 -6.64
C SER A 403 -8.08 -25.27 -6.53
N ARG A 404 -7.01 -25.78 -7.15
CA ARG A 404 -6.65 -27.19 -7.06
C ARG A 404 -5.80 -27.42 -5.81
N PRO A 405 -6.28 -28.22 -4.83
CA PRO A 405 -5.51 -28.47 -3.63
C PRO A 405 -4.18 -29.17 -3.92
N ILE A 406 -3.12 -28.69 -3.28
CA ILE A 406 -1.78 -29.27 -3.37
C ILE A 406 -1.58 -30.21 -2.18
N ARG A 407 -1.20 -31.45 -2.45
CA ARG A 407 -0.93 -32.43 -1.39
C ARG A 407 0.41 -32.11 -0.71
N LYS A 408 0.40 -31.96 0.60
CA LYS A 408 1.59 -31.70 1.43
C LYS A 408 1.76 -32.82 2.46
N ILE A 409 3.01 -33.21 2.67
CA ILE A 409 3.41 -34.27 3.62
C ILE A 409 4.40 -33.72 4.64
N VAL A 410 4.71 -34.51 5.67
CA VAL A 410 5.77 -34.20 6.66
C VAL A 410 7.06 -33.76 5.97
N GLY A 411 7.66 -32.67 6.47
CA GLY A 411 8.80 -31.99 5.85
C GLY A 411 8.44 -31.01 4.75
N GLY A 412 7.18 -30.98 4.30
CA GLY A 412 6.69 -30.02 3.31
C GLY A 412 6.53 -28.62 3.87
N GLU A 413 6.84 -27.63 3.05
CA GLU A 413 6.65 -26.20 3.37
C GLU A 413 5.19 -25.77 3.18
N LEU A 414 4.74 -24.96 4.13
CA LEU A 414 3.43 -24.32 4.16
C LEU A 414 3.59 -22.81 4.15
N ILE A 415 2.70 -22.18 3.41
CA ILE A 415 2.63 -20.73 3.26
C ILE A 415 1.50 -20.20 4.16
N GLY A 416 1.79 -19.14 4.92
CA GLY A 416 0.78 -18.42 5.67
C GLY A 416 -0.30 -17.81 4.77
N GLY A 417 -1.57 -17.92 5.18
CA GLY A 417 -2.76 -17.50 4.44
C GLY A 417 -3.41 -18.61 3.60
N SER A 418 -2.71 -19.72 3.37
CA SER A 418 -3.28 -20.89 2.70
C SER A 418 -4.27 -21.62 3.62
N VAL A 419 -5.23 -22.35 3.04
CA VAL A 419 -6.27 -23.05 3.79
C VAL A 419 -5.94 -24.54 3.86
N ASN A 420 -5.91 -25.08 5.07
CA ASN A 420 -5.80 -26.51 5.28
C ASN A 420 -7.14 -27.20 5.02
N ILE A 421 -7.19 -28.31 4.26
CA ILE A 421 -8.47 -28.88 3.80
C ILE A 421 -8.87 -30.16 4.55
N GLU A 422 -7.97 -31.14 4.65
CA GLU A 422 -8.35 -32.53 4.96
C GLU A 422 -8.08 -32.95 6.40
N SER A 423 -6.86 -32.76 6.90
CA SER A 423 -6.42 -33.29 8.19
C SER A 423 -5.69 -32.25 9.03
N SER A 424 -5.67 -32.43 10.36
CA SER A 424 -4.92 -31.54 11.24
C SER A 424 -3.42 -31.65 11.00
N LEU A 425 -2.73 -30.51 11.00
CA LEU A 425 -1.29 -30.41 10.81
C LEU A 425 -0.64 -29.81 12.06
N THR A 426 0.45 -30.42 12.51
CA THR A 426 1.38 -29.79 13.46
C THR A 426 2.48 -29.14 12.64
N VAL A 427 2.57 -27.81 12.72
CA VAL A 427 3.46 -27.01 11.88
C VAL A 427 4.46 -26.29 12.76
N LYS A 428 5.74 -26.37 12.39
CA LYS A 428 6.79 -25.56 12.99
C LYS A 428 6.90 -24.26 12.22
N VAL A 429 6.70 -23.13 12.89
CA VAL A 429 6.80 -21.80 12.29
C VAL A 429 8.24 -21.58 11.79
N SER A 430 8.39 -21.29 10.50
CA SER A 430 9.68 -20.92 9.91
C SER A 430 9.84 -19.40 9.92
N HIS A 431 8.77 -18.66 9.62
CA HIS A 431 8.73 -17.21 9.65
C HIS A 431 7.47 -16.74 10.37
N ALA A 432 7.64 -15.84 11.33
CA ALA A 432 6.54 -15.19 12.06
C ALA A 432 5.48 -14.60 11.11
N ALA A 433 4.23 -14.48 11.56
CA ALA A 433 3.12 -14.01 10.73
C ALA A 433 3.43 -12.69 10.00
N GLY A 434 3.99 -11.68 10.69
CA GLY A 434 4.36 -10.39 10.09
C GLY A 434 5.53 -10.42 9.10
N ASN A 435 6.26 -11.54 9.01
CA ASN A 435 7.35 -11.80 8.08
C ASN A 435 7.02 -12.97 7.13
N SER A 436 5.77 -13.42 7.08
CA SER A 436 5.30 -14.44 6.14
C SER A 436 5.40 -13.95 4.70
N LEU A 437 5.40 -14.88 3.73
CA LEU A 437 5.40 -14.54 2.31
C LEU A 437 4.21 -13.64 1.97
N LEU A 438 3.02 -13.97 2.47
CA LEU A 438 1.82 -13.17 2.20
C LEU A 438 1.92 -11.76 2.79
N SER A 439 2.43 -11.59 4.01
CA SER A 439 2.68 -10.25 4.58
C SER A 439 3.69 -9.46 3.74
N HIS A 440 4.75 -10.13 3.28
CA HIS A 440 5.76 -9.49 2.44
C HIS A 440 5.18 -9.03 1.10
N LEU A 441 4.42 -9.88 0.41
CA LEU A 441 3.74 -9.53 -0.85
C LEU A 441 2.72 -8.40 -0.63
N GLY A 442 1.94 -8.44 0.46
CA GLY A 442 1.03 -7.37 0.84
C GLY A 442 1.74 -6.01 1.02
N GLN A 443 2.92 -6.00 1.63
CA GLN A 443 3.73 -4.79 1.78
C GLN A 443 4.24 -4.24 0.44
N LEU A 444 4.62 -5.13 -0.48
CA LEU A 444 5.02 -4.73 -1.83
C LEU A 444 3.85 -4.14 -2.62
N VAL A 445 2.63 -4.68 -2.48
CA VAL A 445 1.42 -4.10 -3.08
C VAL A 445 1.13 -2.73 -2.50
N ASP A 446 1.15 -2.59 -1.18
CA ASP A 446 0.93 -1.30 -0.51
C ASP A 446 1.97 -0.27 -0.94
N GLN A 447 3.23 -0.68 -1.11
CA GLN A 447 4.29 0.16 -1.67
C GLN A 447 3.96 0.63 -3.09
N ALA A 448 3.62 -0.31 -3.98
CA ALA A 448 3.34 -0.03 -5.37
C ALA A 448 2.21 0.99 -5.54
N GLN A 449 1.13 0.82 -4.77
CA GLN A 449 -0.03 1.70 -4.85
C GLN A 449 0.24 3.10 -4.26
N SER A 450 1.20 3.21 -3.35
CA SER A 450 1.62 4.50 -2.78
C SER A 450 2.56 5.27 -3.71
N GLU A 451 3.22 4.56 -4.64
CA GLU A 451 4.14 5.16 -5.60
C GLU A 451 3.39 5.88 -6.73
N LYS A 452 3.84 7.10 -7.07
CA LYS A 452 3.20 7.95 -8.10
C LYS A 452 4.03 7.95 -9.39
N PRO A 453 3.42 7.65 -10.57
CA PRO A 453 4.10 7.77 -11.86
C PRO A 453 4.59 9.19 -12.15
N LYS A 454 5.67 9.32 -12.92
CA LYS A 454 6.30 10.62 -13.24
C LYS A 454 5.32 11.60 -13.90
N LEU A 455 4.47 11.11 -14.80
CA LEU A 455 3.44 11.91 -15.46
C LEU A 455 2.44 12.54 -14.46
N VAL A 456 2.13 11.84 -13.37
CA VAL A 456 1.21 12.30 -12.32
C VAL A 456 1.82 13.42 -11.49
N LEU A 457 3.10 13.27 -11.12
CA LEU A 457 3.82 14.30 -10.37
C LEU A 457 3.87 15.65 -11.13
N ILE A 458 3.98 15.58 -12.46
CA ILE A 458 3.93 16.77 -13.33
C ILE A 458 2.51 17.35 -13.35
N ALA A 459 1.48 16.52 -13.52
CA ALA A 459 0.09 16.96 -13.54
C ALA A 459 -0.33 17.64 -12.22
N ASP A 460 0.04 17.07 -11.07
CA ASP A 460 -0.25 17.64 -9.74
C ASP A 460 0.41 19.01 -9.53
N ARG A 461 1.63 19.20 -10.03
CA ARG A 461 2.32 20.49 -9.97
C ARG A 461 1.58 21.56 -10.78
N ILE A 462 1.10 21.20 -11.97
CA ILE A 462 0.34 22.10 -12.86
C ILE A 462 -1.00 22.47 -12.22
N ALA A 463 -1.70 21.50 -11.60
CA ALA A 463 -3.02 21.72 -10.99
C ALA A 463 -3.01 22.81 -9.91
N SER A 464 -1.98 22.87 -9.07
CA SER A 464 -1.88 23.90 -8.01
C SER A 464 -1.72 25.33 -8.55
N HIS A 465 -0.92 25.51 -9.61
CA HIS A 465 -0.74 26.81 -10.25
C HIS A 465 -1.99 27.21 -11.05
N PHE A 466 -2.66 26.24 -11.65
CA PHE A 466 -3.89 26.45 -12.41
C PHE A 466 -4.99 27.11 -11.56
N VAL A 467 -5.18 26.68 -10.31
CA VAL A 467 -6.19 27.29 -9.40
C VAL A 467 -5.89 28.78 -9.15
N ILE A 468 -4.63 29.13 -8.90
CA ILE A 468 -4.23 30.53 -8.68
C ILE A 468 -4.49 31.37 -9.93
N VAL A 469 -4.11 30.87 -11.10
CA VAL A 469 -4.34 31.54 -12.39
C VAL A 469 -5.82 31.77 -12.64
N VAL A 470 -6.66 30.76 -12.39
CA VAL A 470 -8.11 30.86 -12.48
C VAL A 470 -8.65 31.93 -11.53
N LEU A 471 -8.23 31.96 -10.27
CA LEU A 471 -8.69 32.98 -9.32
C LEU A 471 -8.35 34.40 -9.77
N ILE A 472 -7.16 34.60 -10.34
CA ILE A 472 -6.75 35.88 -10.92
C ILE A 472 -7.65 36.25 -12.12
N ILE A 473 -7.86 35.31 -13.05
CA ILE A 473 -8.72 35.52 -14.23
C ILE A 473 -10.15 35.84 -13.80
N THR A 474 -10.71 35.07 -12.87
CA THR A 474 -12.07 35.28 -12.36
C THR A 474 -12.22 36.63 -11.69
N SER A 475 -11.22 37.06 -10.91
CA SER A 475 -11.21 38.39 -10.29
C SER A 475 -11.16 39.50 -11.34
N ALA A 476 -10.31 39.36 -12.37
CA ALA A 476 -10.17 40.33 -13.44
C ALA A 476 -11.44 40.45 -14.30
N VAL A 477 -12.03 39.31 -14.69
CA VAL A 477 -13.26 39.27 -15.50
C VAL A 477 -14.45 39.80 -14.69
N GLY A 478 -14.57 39.41 -13.41
CA GLY A 478 -15.61 39.93 -12.52
C GLY A 478 -15.51 41.44 -12.35
N PHE A 479 -14.30 41.97 -12.15
CA PHE A 479 -14.06 43.41 -12.07
C PHE A 479 -14.41 44.15 -13.37
N TRP A 480 -14.05 43.59 -14.52
CA TRP A 480 -14.35 44.19 -15.83
C TRP A 480 -15.86 44.30 -16.08
N TRP A 481 -16.62 43.22 -15.83
CA TRP A 481 -18.08 43.23 -15.98
C TRP A 481 -18.80 44.11 -14.95
N TRP A 482 -18.26 44.20 -13.73
CA TRP A 482 -18.75 45.13 -12.73
C TRP A 482 -18.56 46.59 -13.19
N GLN A 483 -17.37 46.92 -13.71
CA GLN A 483 -17.06 48.25 -14.22
C GLN A 483 -17.89 48.60 -15.47
N SER A 484 -18.22 47.62 -16.32
CA SER A 484 -19.07 47.84 -17.49
C SER A 484 -20.55 48.03 -17.15
N GLY A 485 -20.94 47.94 -15.86
CA GLY A 485 -22.31 48.13 -15.40
C GLY A 485 -23.28 46.98 -15.76
N SER A 486 -22.75 45.78 -16.05
CA SER A 486 -23.60 44.63 -16.40
C SER A 486 -24.27 44.04 -15.16
N GLU A 487 -25.59 43.86 -15.18
CA GLU A 487 -26.33 43.24 -14.07
C GLU A 487 -25.90 41.77 -13.81
N ASN A 488 -25.30 41.11 -14.81
CA ASN A 488 -24.92 39.70 -14.74
C ASN A 488 -23.52 39.44 -14.18
N TRP A 489 -22.77 40.48 -13.76
CA TRP A 489 -21.37 40.34 -13.34
C TRP A 489 -21.18 39.31 -12.22
N ILE A 490 -22.13 39.21 -11.28
CA ILE A 490 -22.13 38.23 -10.19
C ILE A 490 -22.28 36.82 -10.74
N SER A 491 -23.28 36.60 -11.59
CA SER A 491 -23.54 35.30 -12.23
C SER A 491 -22.34 34.81 -13.04
N ILE A 492 -21.69 35.71 -13.79
CA ILE A 492 -20.47 35.42 -14.57
C ILE A 492 -19.30 35.05 -13.64
N THR A 493 -19.09 35.81 -12.57
CA THR A 493 -18.03 35.55 -11.59
C THR A 493 -18.23 34.21 -10.89
N LEU A 494 -19.45 33.92 -10.46
CA LEU A 494 -19.82 32.64 -9.83
C LEU A 494 -19.64 31.46 -10.79
N SER A 495 -20.04 31.62 -12.06
CA SER A 495 -19.83 30.62 -13.09
C SER A 495 -18.35 30.31 -13.31
N LEU A 496 -17.50 31.34 -13.36
CA LEU A 496 -16.05 31.21 -13.51
C LEU A 496 -15.36 30.56 -12.31
N LEU A 497 -15.78 30.88 -11.07
CA LEU A 497 -15.26 30.22 -9.87
C LEU A 497 -15.52 28.71 -9.87
N VAL A 498 -16.59 28.28 -10.53
CA VAL A 498 -17.07 26.91 -10.49
C VAL A 498 -16.63 26.11 -11.71
N VAL A 499 -16.68 26.66 -12.92
CA VAL A 499 -16.49 25.88 -14.16
C VAL A 499 -15.13 25.15 -14.23
N THR A 500 -14.12 25.66 -13.52
CA THR A 500 -12.71 25.27 -13.64
C THR A 500 -12.19 24.25 -12.63
N CYS A 501 -13.01 23.46 -11.93
CA CYS A 501 -12.40 22.50 -10.99
C CYS A 501 -11.44 21.54 -11.74
N PRO A 502 -10.16 21.47 -11.38
CA PRO A 502 -9.22 20.51 -11.94
C PRO A 502 -9.44 19.09 -11.39
N CYS A 503 -10.62 18.80 -10.82
CA CYS A 503 -11.02 17.53 -10.22
C CYS A 503 -10.68 16.34 -11.13
N ALA A 504 -10.94 16.48 -12.43
CA ALA A 504 -10.63 15.48 -13.45
C ALA A 504 -9.13 15.16 -13.57
N PHE A 505 -8.24 16.15 -13.40
CA PHE A 505 -6.78 15.94 -13.45
C PHE A 505 -6.29 15.12 -12.26
N SER A 506 -6.75 15.43 -11.05
CA SER A 506 -6.29 14.77 -9.82
C SER A 506 -6.84 13.35 -9.65
N LEU A 507 -7.93 12.99 -10.34
CA LEU A 507 -8.62 11.70 -10.18
C LEU A 507 -8.38 10.71 -11.31
N ALA A 508 -8.08 11.20 -12.51
CA ALA A 508 -7.91 10.36 -13.70
C ALA A 508 -6.94 9.19 -13.49
N THR A 509 -5.75 9.50 -12.95
CA THR A 509 -4.66 8.55 -12.92
C THR A 509 -4.70 7.59 -11.73
N PRO A 510 -4.90 8.03 -10.47
CA PRO A 510 -4.95 7.10 -9.35
C PRO A 510 -6.02 6.01 -9.53
N THR A 511 -7.21 6.39 -9.98
CA THR A 511 -8.28 5.41 -10.24
C THR A 511 -7.94 4.46 -11.39
N ALA A 512 -7.30 4.94 -12.46
CA ALA A 512 -6.89 4.10 -13.58
C ALA A 512 -5.80 3.11 -13.18
N VAL A 513 -4.78 3.56 -12.43
CA VAL A 513 -3.68 2.72 -11.95
C VAL A 513 -4.19 1.68 -10.96
N THR A 514 -4.99 2.06 -9.96
CA THR A 514 -5.58 1.11 -9.00
C THR A 514 -6.46 0.07 -9.72
N ALA A 515 -7.28 0.49 -10.70
CA ALA A 515 -8.09 -0.44 -11.48
C ALA A 515 -7.25 -1.41 -12.33
N ALA A 516 -6.14 -0.94 -12.91
CA ALA A 516 -5.20 -1.80 -13.64
C ALA A 516 -4.47 -2.76 -12.70
N MET A 517 -3.97 -2.31 -11.55
CA MET A 517 -3.32 -3.13 -10.52
C MET A 517 -4.24 -4.25 -10.02
N GLY A 518 -5.51 -3.95 -9.71
CA GLY A 518 -6.48 -4.97 -9.35
C GLY A 518 -6.69 -6.00 -10.46
N LYS A 519 -6.66 -5.56 -11.74
CA LYS A 519 -6.76 -6.47 -12.88
C LYS A 519 -5.50 -7.35 -13.03
N PHE A 520 -4.30 -6.80 -12.92
CA PHE A 520 -3.04 -7.56 -12.92
C PHE A 520 -3.03 -8.64 -11.83
N LEU A 521 -3.41 -8.27 -10.62
CA LEU A 521 -3.48 -9.20 -9.50
C LEU A 521 -4.46 -10.35 -9.79
N SER A 522 -5.65 -10.02 -10.33
CA SER A 522 -6.65 -11.03 -10.71
C SER A 522 -6.21 -11.97 -11.86
N THR A 523 -5.14 -11.63 -12.58
CA THR A 523 -4.54 -12.45 -13.65
C THR A 523 -3.25 -13.14 -13.19
N GLY A 524 -2.91 -13.11 -11.90
CA GLY A 524 -1.72 -13.76 -11.36
C GLY A 524 -0.42 -12.95 -11.51
N LEU A 525 -0.52 -11.63 -11.67
CA LEU A 525 0.64 -10.74 -11.74
C LEU A 525 0.56 -9.66 -10.66
N LEU A 526 1.50 -9.70 -9.72
CA LEU A 526 1.66 -8.68 -8.69
C LEU A 526 2.47 -7.51 -9.24
N VAL A 527 2.02 -6.29 -9.01
CA VAL A 527 2.78 -5.08 -9.34
C VAL A 527 3.38 -4.52 -8.05
N THR A 528 4.71 -4.41 -8.00
CA THR A 528 5.45 -3.89 -6.83
C THR A 528 5.92 -2.44 -7.03
N SER A 529 6.03 -1.99 -8.29
CA SER A 529 6.24 -0.59 -8.66
C SER A 529 5.23 -0.10 -9.69
N SER A 530 4.54 1.01 -9.40
CA SER A 530 3.62 1.63 -10.36
C SER A 530 4.35 2.32 -11.53
N THR A 531 5.63 2.67 -11.35
CA THR A 531 6.43 3.31 -12.39
C THR A 531 6.78 2.35 -13.52
N ALA A 532 6.89 1.06 -13.20
CA ALA A 532 7.15 0.02 -14.18
C ALA A 532 6.01 -0.17 -15.19
N LEU A 533 4.77 0.18 -14.84
CA LEU A 533 3.63 0.11 -15.76
C LEU A 533 3.79 1.06 -16.95
N GLU A 534 4.40 2.23 -16.74
CA GLU A 534 4.68 3.19 -17.83
C GLU A 534 5.78 2.65 -18.75
N ALA A 535 6.85 2.11 -18.17
CA ALA A 535 7.93 1.49 -18.91
C ALA A 535 7.47 0.24 -19.67
N LEU A 536 6.64 -0.61 -19.06
CA LEU A 536 6.11 -1.85 -19.65
C LEU A 536 5.22 -1.57 -20.87
N ALA A 537 4.44 -0.48 -20.84
CA ALA A 537 3.66 -0.04 -21.99
C ALA A 537 4.56 0.35 -23.19
N GLY A 538 5.75 0.88 -22.91
CA GLY A 538 6.77 1.28 -23.89
C GLY A 538 7.81 0.20 -24.20
N THR A 539 7.73 -0.98 -23.59
CA THR A 539 8.67 -2.08 -23.83
C THR A 539 8.64 -2.51 -25.28
N ASN A 540 9.82 -2.54 -25.89
CA ASN A 540 10.04 -3.04 -27.25
C ASN A 540 10.93 -4.29 -27.29
N HIS A 541 11.54 -4.68 -26.16
CA HIS A 541 12.39 -5.86 -26.07
C HIS A 541 12.13 -6.64 -24.77
N PHE A 542 11.78 -7.92 -24.90
CA PHE A 542 11.71 -8.86 -23.79
C PHE A 542 12.96 -9.76 -23.77
N VAL A 543 13.57 -9.88 -22.60
CA VAL A 543 14.72 -10.73 -22.36
C VAL A 543 14.32 -11.77 -21.33
N PHE A 544 14.46 -13.04 -21.67
CA PHE A 544 14.10 -14.16 -20.80
C PHE A 544 15.37 -14.86 -20.30
N ASP A 545 15.38 -15.18 -19.01
CA ASP A 545 16.21 -16.27 -18.52
C ASP A 545 15.60 -17.63 -18.92
N LYS A 546 16.42 -18.67 -18.98
CA LYS A 546 15.95 -20.01 -19.34
C LYS A 546 15.36 -20.72 -18.13
N THR A 547 16.22 -21.02 -17.16
CA THR A 547 15.95 -21.93 -16.04
C THR A 547 14.92 -21.31 -15.09
N GLY A 548 13.90 -22.09 -14.71
CA GLY A 548 12.84 -21.65 -13.80
C GLY A 548 11.90 -20.58 -14.38
N THR A 549 12.13 -20.11 -15.61
CA THR A 549 11.34 -19.06 -16.26
C THR A 549 10.55 -19.61 -17.45
N LEU A 550 11.24 -19.99 -18.53
CA LEU A 550 10.61 -20.64 -19.69
C LEU A 550 10.50 -22.16 -19.52
N THR A 551 11.26 -22.70 -18.58
CA THR A 551 11.28 -24.11 -18.22
C THR A 551 10.61 -24.36 -16.87
N LYS A 552 10.30 -25.63 -16.58
CA LYS A 552 9.62 -26.05 -15.35
C LYS A 552 10.54 -26.07 -14.12
N GLY A 553 11.86 -25.86 -14.30
CA GLY A 553 12.84 -25.93 -13.22
C GLY A 553 13.01 -27.35 -12.66
N LYS A 554 12.53 -28.36 -13.37
CA LYS A 554 12.53 -29.77 -12.96
C LYS A 554 13.28 -30.57 -14.01
N MET A 555 14.43 -31.10 -13.60
CA MET A 555 15.23 -31.97 -14.43
C MET A 555 14.50 -33.31 -14.58
N GLU A 556 14.29 -33.73 -15.83
CA GLU A 556 13.73 -35.04 -16.16
C GLU A 556 14.69 -35.80 -17.07
N ILE A 557 14.69 -37.13 -16.94
CA ILE A 557 15.48 -37.99 -17.82
C ILE A 557 14.80 -38.02 -19.19
N ARG A 558 15.42 -37.37 -20.18
CA ARG A 558 14.93 -37.33 -21.56
C ARG A 558 15.31 -38.58 -22.33
N GLU A 559 16.57 -39.00 -22.20
CA GLU A 559 17.12 -40.12 -22.95
C GLU A 559 18.11 -40.92 -22.08
N ILE A 560 18.08 -42.24 -22.25
CA ILE A 560 19.02 -43.17 -21.60
C ILE A 560 19.80 -43.90 -22.69
N GLY A 561 21.07 -43.56 -22.84
CA GLY A 561 22.00 -44.27 -23.70
C GLY A 561 22.70 -45.39 -22.93
N LEU A 562 22.40 -46.65 -23.23
CA LEU A 562 23.11 -47.79 -22.64
C LEU A 562 24.53 -47.89 -23.23
N LEU A 563 25.54 -47.97 -22.36
CA LEU A 563 26.96 -48.05 -22.73
C LEU A 563 27.57 -49.43 -22.48
N GLY A 564 26.99 -50.20 -21.55
CA GLY A 564 27.36 -51.59 -21.22
C GLY A 564 26.27 -52.60 -21.58
N SER A 565 26.43 -53.84 -21.10
CA SER A 565 25.48 -54.94 -21.33
C SER A 565 24.31 -55.02 -20.32
N THR A 566 24.33 -54.17 -19.29
CA THR A 566 23.32 -54.16 -18.23
C THR A 566 21.97 -53.64 -18.74
N PRO A 567 20.84 -54.32 -18.42
CA PRO A 567 19.51 -53.85 -18.81
C PRO A 567 19.19 -52.45 -18.25
N GLN A 568 18.42 -51.67 -19.01
CA GLN A 568 18.01 -50.31 -18.63
C GLN A 568 17.31 -50.24 -17.26
N GLU A 569 16.50 -51.24 -16.93
CA GLU A 569 15.76 -51.29 -15.67
C GLU A 569 16.69 -51.42 -14.46
N GLU A 570 17.75 -52.23 -14.58
CA GLU A 570 18.77 -52.42 -13.55
C GLU A 570 19.68 -51.20 -13.43
N VAL A 571 20.04 -50.57 -14.55
CA VAL A 571 20.74 -49.27 -14.59
C VAL A 571 19.96 -48.19 -13.84
N LEU A 572 18.64 -48.12 -14.04
CA LEU A 572 17.80 -47.11 -13.39
C LEU A 572 17.70 -47.37 -11.88
N ILE A 573 17.59 -48.63 -11.45
CA ILE A 573 17.61 -49.02 -10.03
C ILE A 573 18.93 -48.61 -9.36
N ILE A 574 20.07 -48.87 -10.01
CA ILE A 574 21.39 -48.49 -9.50
C ILE A 574 21.51 -46.97 -9.39
N ALA A 575 21.11 -46.23 -10.43
CA ALA A 575 21.13 -44.77 -10.43
C ALA A 575 20.24 -44.18 -9.33
N THR A 576 19.01 -44.69 -9.19
CA THR A 576 18.05 -44.29 -8.13
C THR A 576 18.63 -44.54 -6.74
N ALA A 577 19.26 -45.70 -6.52
CA ALA A 577 19.82 -46.06 -5.23
C ALA A 577 20.99 -45.15 -4.82
N LEU A 578 21.85 -44.76 -5.77
CA LEU A 578 22.95 -43.81 -5.51
C LEU A 578 22.42 -42.38 -5.29
N GLU A 579 21.53 -41.90 -6.15
CA GLU A 579 21.00 -40.53 -6.10
C GLU A 579 20.03 -40.30 -4.93
N SER A 580 19.48 -41.35 -4.31
CA SER A 580 18.65 -41.23 -3.10
C SER A 580 19.36 -40.55 -1.91
N PHE A 581 20.69 -40.51 -1.92
CA PHE A 581 21.53 -39.85 -0.91
C PHE A 581 22.02 -38.45 -1.35
N SER A 582 21.52 -37.94 -2.46
CA SER A 582 21.90 -36.66 -3.06
C SER A 582 20.74 -35.67 -2.96
N GLU A 583 20.99 -34.51 -2.36
CA GLU A 583 20.01 -33.41 -2.30
C GLU A 583 20.02 -32.54 -3.57
N HIS A 584 20.86 -32.90 -4.56
CA HIS A 584 21.02 -32.12 -5.78
C HIS A 584 19.74 -32.16 -6.63
N PRO A 585 19.31 -31.06 -7.30
CA PRO A 585 18.11 -31.05 -8.15
C PRO A 585 18.08 -32.14 -9.23
N ILE A 586 19.25 -32.53 -9.73
CA ILE A 586 19.43 -33.64 -10.69
C ILE A 586 19.02 -35.00 -10.10
N ALA A 587 19.28 -35.23 -8.80
CA ALA A 587 18.96 -36.49 -8.12
C ALA A 587 17.46 -36.80 -8.16
N ARG A 588 16.62 -35.75 -8.09
CA ARG A 588 15.16 -35.86 -8.17
C ARG A 588 14.67 -36.43 -9.50
N ALA A 589 15.43 -36.25 -10.58
CA ALA A 589 15.10 -36.83 -11.89
C ALA A 589 15.18 -38.36 -11.88
N PHE A 590 15.95 -38.93 -10.95
CA PHE A 590 16.13 -40.38 -10.78
C PHE A 590 15.19 -40.97 -9.72
N ALA A 591 14.37 -40.16 -9.04
CA ALA A 591 13.46 -40.64 -8.01
C ALA A 591 12.27 -41.41 -8.63
N ILE A 592 12.40 -42.72 -8.74
CA ILE A 592 11.28 -43.63 -9.04
C ILE A 592 10.41 -43.76 -7.78
N SER A 593 9.09 -43.91 -7.94
CA SER A 593 8.16 -44.31 -6.86
C SER A 593 8.78 -45.41 -5.97
N GLU A 594 8.86 -45.16 -4.66
CA GLU A 594 9.49 -46.03 -3.65
C GLU A 594 8.99 -47.50 -3.69
N GLU A 595 7.81 -47.75 -4.27
CA GLU A 595 7.23 -49.09 -4.39
C GLU A 595 8.00 -50.04 -5.33
N LYS A 596 9.01 -49.58 -6.09
CA LYS A 596 9.71 -50.40 -7.11
C LYS A 596 11.23 -50.57 -6.96
N SER A 597 11.89 -50.03 -5.93
CA SER A 597 13.37 -50.14 -5.83
C SER A 597 13.84 -51.09 -4.72
N PRO A 598 14.38 -52.29 -5.04
CA PRO A 598 14.86 -53.26 -4.05
C PRO A 598 16.32 -53.05 -3.60
N ALA A 599 17.08 -52.12 -4.22
CA ALA A 599 18.51 -51.95 -3.98
C ALA A 599 18.81 -50.79 -3.02
N LYS A 600 19.64 -51.04 -1.99
CA LYS A 600 20.17 -50.01 -1.08
C LYS A 600 21.65 -49.79 -1.34
N ALA A 601 22.04 -48.53 -1.57
CA ALA A 601 23.44 -48.14 -1.62
C ALA A 601 24.01 -48.02 -0.20
N THR A 602 25.26 -48.44 -0.03
CA THR A 602 26.04 -48.39 1.21
C THR A 602 27.38 -47.71 0.94
N GLN A 603 28.03 -47.16 1.97
CA GLN A 603 29.29 -46.39 1.81
C GLN A 603 29.19 -45.23 0.80
N VAL A 604 28.05 -44.54 0.79
CA VAL A 604 27.80 -43.46 -0.18
C VAL A 604 28.61 -42.22 0.19
N THR A 605 29.32 -41.66 -0.79
CA THR A 605 30.08 -40.41 -0.66
C THR A 605 29.65 -39.45 -1.77
N ASN A 606 29.15 -38.27 -1.38
CA ASN A 606 28.76 -37.23 -2.32
C ASN A 606 29.93 -36.25 -2.54
N HIS A 607 30.32 -36.06 -3.80
CA HIS A 607 31.36 -35.14 -4.22
C HIS A 607 30.70 -33.90 -4.81
N THR A 608 30.61 -32.83 -4.01
CA THR A 608 29.91 -31.59 -4.37
C THR A 608 30.36 -31.05 -5.73
N GLY A 609 29.39 -30.81 -6.62
CA GLY A 609 29.63 -30.29 -7.97
C GLY A 609 30.24 -31.29 -8.96
N ALA A 610 30.37 -32.57 -8.58
CA ALA A 610 30.98 -33.60 -9.41
C ALA A 610 30.09 -34.85 -9.59
N GLY A 611 29.69 -35.53 -8.51
CA GLY A 611 28.93 -36.78 -8.56
C GLY A 611 28.86 -37.54 -7.24
N VAL A 612 28.25 -38.73 -7.25
CA VAL A 612 28.06 -39.62 -6.10
C VAL A 612 28.74 -40.97 -6.36
N GLU A 613 29.40 -41.53 -5.35
CA GLU A 613 29.94 -42.90 -5.39
C GLU A 613 29.40 -43.73 -4.23
N GLY A 614 29.20 -45.04 -4.44
CA GLY A 614 28.66 -45.93 -3.41
C GLY A 614 28.78 -47.41 -3.77
N GLN A 615 28.44 -48.29 -2.83
CA GLN A 615 28.42 -49.74 -3.02
C GLN A 615 27.01 -50.31 -3.02
N ILE A 616 26.67 -51.09 -4.03
CA ILE A 616 25.40 -51.84 -4.14
C ILE A 616 25.75 -53.31 -4.35
N ASN A 617 25.21 -54.20 -3.51
CA ASN A 617 25.51 -55.64 -3.53
C ASN A 617 27.01 -56.00 -3.49
N GLY A 618 27.84 -55.17 -2.84
CA GLY A 618 29.28 -55.36 -2.71
C GLY A 618 30.13 -54.87 -3.90
N GLU A 619 29.50 -54.37 -4.97
CA GLU A 619 30.19 -53.75 -6.10
C GLU A 619 30.10 -52.22 -6.03
N ARG A 620 31.16 -51.54 -6.45
CA ARG A 620 31.28 -50.07 -6.37
C ARG A 620 30.86 -49.41 -7.67
N TYR A 621 30.01 -48.40 -7.54
CA TYR A 621 29.40 -47.64 -8.63
C TYR A 621 29.62 -46.14 -8.43
N TYR A 622 29.64 -45.43 -9.56
CA TYR A 622 29.87 -44.00 -9.65
C TYR A 622 28.81 -43.38 -10.58
N ILE A 623 28.16 -42.31 -10.16
CA ILE A 623 27.23 -41.53 -10.98
C ILE A 623 27.61 -40.04 -10.92
N GLY A 624 27.65 -39.34 -12.05
CA GLY A 624 27.93 -37.92 -12.04
C GLY A 624 28.36 -37.35 -13.39
N SER A 625 29.03 -36.20 -13.36
CA SER A 625 29.52 -35.54 -14.58
C SER A 625 30.53 -36.42 -15.35
N PRO A 626 30.63 -36.29 -16.68
CA PRO A 626 31.62 -37.02 -17.47
C PRO A 626 33.06 -36.85 -16.97
N ARG A 627 33.39 -35.67 -16.44
CA ARG A 627 34.71 -35.39 -15.85
C ARG A 627 34.95 -36.20 -14.58
N PHE A 628 33.96 -36.26 -13.69
CA PHE A 628 34.04 -37.05 -12.46
C PHE A 628 34.28 -38.54 -12.74
N ILE A 629 33.53 -39.11 -13.69
CA ILE A 629 33.70 -40.51 -14.07
C ILE A 629 35.06 -40.77 -14.72
N LYS A 630 35.55 -39.83 -15.55
CA LYS A 630 36.90 -39.93 -16.13
C LYS A 630 37.98 -39.93 -15.05
N ASP A 631 37.86 -39.08 -14.04
CA ASP A 631 38.84 -38.97 -12.95
C ASP A 631 38.83 -40.23 -12.05
N LYS A 632 37.68 -40.89 -11.88
CA LYS A 632 37.54 -42.10 -11.04
C LYS A 632 37.83 -43.41 -11.76
N CYS A 633 37.31 -43.58 -12.98
CA CYS A 633 37.38 -44.85 -13.70
C CYS A 633 38.43 -44.85 -14.83
N GLY A 634 39.02 -43.71 -15.19
CA GLY A 634 39.98 -43.59 -16.30
C GLY A 634 39.40 -43.85 -17.69
N GLN A 635 38.11 -44.22 -17.77
CA GLN A 635 37.37 -44.48 -18.99
C GLN A 635 36.65 -43.20 -19.44
N SER A 636 36.78 -42.88 -20.72
CA SER A 636 36.10 -41.75 -21.37
C SER A 636 35.67 -42.24 -22.74
N LYS A 637 34.38 -42.11 -23.04
CA LYS A 637 33.85 -42.28 -24.39
C LYS A 637 33.61 -40.88 -24.96
N GLU A 638 33.84 -40.69 -26.26
CA GLU A 638 33.36 -39.49 -26.94
C GLU A 638 31.83 -39.48 -26.83
N LEU A 639 31.32 -38.52 -26.07
CA LEU A 639 29.90 -38.30 -25.93
C LEU A 639 29.40 -37.73 -27.26
N SER A 640 28.47 -38.44 -27.90
CA SER A 640 27.71 -37.88 -29.02
C SER A 640 27.03 -36.59 -28.56
N THR A 641 27.09 -35.54 -29.39
CA THR A 641 26.39 -34.27 -29.16
C THR A 641 24.88 -34.50 -29.17
N SER A 642 24.33 -34.79 -28.00
CA SER A 642 22.91 -34.74 -27.71
C SER A 642 22.68 -33.57 -26.75
N SER A 643 21.53 -32.93 -26.84
CA SER A 643 21.19 -31.79 -26.00
C SER A 643 20.71 -32.22 -24.62
N GLY A 644 21.25 -31.54 -23.60
CA GLY A 644 20.91 -31.76 -22.20
C GLY A 644 22.16 -31.82 -21.32
N THR A 645 21.95 -31.99 -20.03
CA THR A 645 23.03 -32.22 -19.06
C THR A 645 23.38 -33.71 -19.03
N PRO A 646 24.59 -34.13 -19.45
CA PRO A 646 24.98 -35.53 -19.42
C PRO A 646 25.36 -35.96 -18.00
N VAL A 647 24.75 -37.06 -17.54
CA VAL A 647 25.13 -37.76 -16.32
C VAL A 647 25.50 -39.19 -16.67
N VAL A 648 26.68 -39.62 -16.25
CA VAL A 648 27.24 -40.93 -16.59
C VAL A 648 27.19 -41.82 -15.36
N LEU A 649 26.74 -43.06 -15.54
CA LEU A 649 26.82 -44.14 -14.55
C LEU A 649 27.89 -45.14 -14.97
N ALA A 650 28.75 -45.50 -14.04
CA ALA A 650 29.85 -46.44 -14.25
C ALA A 650 30.04 -47.38 -13.05
N SER A 651 30.59 -48.56 -13.30
CA SER A 651 31.20 -49.43 -12.30
C SER A 651 32.72 -49.27 -12.32
N GLU A 652 33.45 -50.00 -11.47
CA GLU A 652 34.92 -50.09 -11.56
C GLU A 652 35.42 -50.73 -12.87
N LYS A 653 34.57 -51.49 -13.57
CA LYS A 653 34.97 -52.28 -14.75
C LYS A 653 34.56 -51.62 -16.06
N GLU A 654 33.39 -50.98 -16.10
CA GLU A 654 32.83 -50.44 -17.34
C GLU A 654 31.88 -49.24 -17.13
N LEU A 655 31.69 -48.45 -18.19
CA LEU A 655 30.61 -47.47 -18.30
C LEU A 655 29.29 -48.18 -18.56
N LEU A 656 28.28 -47.93 -17.72
CA LEU A 656 27.00 -48.64 -17.78
C LEU A 656 25.99 -47.88 -18.62
N ALA A 657 25.80 -46.58 -18.34
CA ALA A 657 24.82 -45.76 -19.02
C ALA A 657 25.15 -44.28 -19.01
N LEU A 658 24.54 -43.57 -19.94
CA LEU A 658 24.52 -42.13 -20.07
C LEU A 658 23.07 -41.64 -20.01
N PHE A 659 22.79 -40.76 -19.06
CA PHE A 659 21.51 -40.09 -18.90
C PHE A 659 21.62 -38.68 -19.44
N TRP A 660 20.75 -38.34 -20.38
CA TRP A 660 20.56 -36.96 -20.82
C TRP A 660 19.39 -36.38 -20.04
N LEU A 661 19.71 -35.44 -19.16
CA LEU A 661 18.72 -34.73 -18.37
C LEU A 661 18.42 -33.40 -19.04
N ASP A 662 17.15 -33.06 -19.12
CA ASP A 662 16.73 -31.78 -19.68
C ASP A 662 15.68 -31.12 -18.77
N ASP A 663 15.61 -29.80 -18.86
CA ASP A 663 14.60 -29.02 -18.16
C ASP A 663 13.46 -28.72 -19.14
N GLN A 664 12.31 -29.36 -18.92
CA GLN A 664 11.18 -29.29 -19.84
C GLN A 664 10.65 -27.86 -19.96
N LEU A 665 10.33 -27.44 -21.19
CA LEU A 665 9.68 -26.16 -21.44
C LEU A 665 8.28 -26.13 -20.83
N LYS A 666 7.86 -24.96 -20.35
CA LYS A 666 6.47 -24.71 -19.98
C LYS A 666 5.60 -24.72 -21.23
N ASP A 667 4.40 -25.30 -21.14
CA ASP A 667 3.49 -25.46 -22.29
C ASP A 667 3.13 -24.11 -22.92
N GLU A 668 3.09 -23.05 -22.11
CA GLU A 668 2.78 -21.68 -22.53
C GLU A 668 3.98 -20.87 -23.06
N ALA A 669 5.22 -21.39 -22.98
CA ALA A 669 6.41 -20.64 -23.38
C ALA A 669 6.34 -20.22 -24.85
N LYS A 670 6.04 -21.15 -25.76
CA LYS A 670 5.92 -20.85 -27.20
C LYS A 670 4.74 -19.92 -27.53
N PRO A 671 3.52 -20.15 -27.01
CA PRO A 671 2.43 -19.18 -27.13
C PRO A 671 2.79 -17.76 -26.66
N LEU A 672 3.50 -17.62 -25.53
CA LEU A 672 3.96 -16.34 -25.01
C LEU A 672 4.90 -15.64 -26.00
N ILE A 673 5.96 -16.32 -26.45
CA ILE A 673 6.93 -15.75 -27.39
C ILE A 673 6.24 -15.27 -28.66
N ASN A 674 5.37 -16.09 -29.24
CA ASN A 674 4.59 -15.74 -30.43
C ASN A 674 3.73 -14.49 -30.20
N SER A 675 3.08 -14.36 -29.04
CA SER A 675 2.24 -13.21 -28.71
C SER A 675 3.06 -11.92 -28.58
N LEU A 676 4.23 -12.00 -27.94
CA LEU A 676 5.14 -10.85 -27.80
C LEU A 676 5.71 -10.39 -29.15
N GLN A 677 6.14 -11.33 -29.99
CA GLN A 677 6.61 -11.06 -31.35
C GLN A 677 5.51 -10.47 -32.23
N ALA A 678 4.28 -11.02 -32.17
CA ALA A 678 3.12 -10.48 -32.88
C ALA A 678 2.76 -9.06 -32.44
N ALA A 679 3.05 -8.71 -31.17
CA ALA A 679 2.93 -7.36 -30.64
C ALA A 679 4.14 -6.46 -30.98
N GLY A 680 5.03 -6.90 -31.88
CA GLY A 680 6.17 -6.14 -32.38
C GLY A 680 7.36 -6.04 -31.43
N CYS A 681 7.44 -6.88 -30.39
CA CYS A 681 8.60 -6.93 -29.51
C CYS A 681 9.69 -7.83 -30.05
N LYS A 682 10.95 -7.41 -29.86
CA LYS A 682 12.10 -8.31 -29.91
C LYS A 682 12.06 -9.24 -28.69
N VAL A 683 12.53 -10.46 -28.88
CA VAL A 683 12.67 -11.45 -27.81
C VAL A 683 14.10 -11.97 -27.84
N THR A 684 14.78 -11.95 -26.69
CA THR A 684 16.11 -12.53 -26.52
C THR A 684 16.12 -13.56 -25.40
N LEU A 685 16.84 -14.67 -25.59
CA LEU A 685 17.09 -15.67 -24.57
C LEU A 685 18.52 -15.54 -24.02
N LEU A 686 18.69 -15.35 -22.71
CA LEU A 686 19.98 -15.37 -22.03
C LEU A 686 20.03 -16.58 -21.10
N SER A 687 21.15 -17.31 -21.08
CA SER A 687 21.31 -18.44 -20.16
C SER A 687 22.78 -18.68 -19.82
N GLY A 688 23.02 -19.26 -18.64
CA GLY A 688 24.34 -19.79 -18.25
C GLY A 688 24.66 -21.15 -18.88
N ASP A 689 23.68 -21.81 -19.47
CA ASP A 689 23.80 -23.13 -20.08
C ASP A 689 24.65 -23.11 -21.35
N HIS A 690 25.11 -24.30 -21.76
CA HIS A 690 25.90 -24.46 -22.97
C HIS A 690 25.16 -23.93 -24.21
N ASN A 691 25.89 -23.27 -25.09
CA ASN A 691 25.32 -22.57 -26.25
C ASN A 691 24.49 -23.48 -27.19
N GLU A 692 24.84 -24.77 -27.31
CA GLU A 692 24.06 -25.74 -28.09
C GLU A 692 22.65 -25.96 -27.50
N THR A 693 22.54 -26.16 -26.19
CA THR A 693 21.26 -26.31 -25.49
C THR A 693 20.40 -25.06 -25.63
N VAL A 694 21.00 -23.88 -25.46
CA VAL A 694 20.30 -22.59 -25.59
C VAL A 694 19.80 -22.38 -27.01
N ARG A 695 20.60 -22.72 -28.01
CA ARG A 695 20.23 -22.64 -29.42
C ARG A 695 19.03 -23.51 -29.75
N GLU A 696 19.00 -24.77 -29.29
CA GLU A 696 17.89 -25.67 -29.56
C GLU A 696 16.59 -25.18 -28.95
N ILE A 697 16.64 -24.71 -27.70
CA ILE A 697 15.48 -24.13 -27.03
C ILE A 697 15.00 -22.89 -27.78
N ALA A 698 15.92 -21.99 -28.13
CA ALA A 698 15.60 -20.78 -28.89
C ALA A 698 14.91 -21.12 -30.21
N ILE A 699 15.43 -22.09 -30.98
CA ILE A 699 14.81 -22.56 -32.22
C ILE A 699 13.42 -23.16 -31.97
N SER A 700 13.25 -23.96 -30.91
CA SER A 700 11.96 -24.59 -30.59
C SER A 700 10.86 -23.57 -30.28
N LEU A 701 11.25 -22.45 -29.65
CA LEU A 701 10.42 -21.32 -29.27
C LEU A 701 10.28 -20.25 -30.37
N GLY A 702 11.09 -20.30 -31.43
CA GLY A 702 11.11 -19.29 -32.49
C GLY A 702 11.82 -17.99 -32.10
N ILE A 703 12.86 -18.08 -31.25
CA ILE A 703 13.68 -16.94 -30.81
C ILE A 703 14.95 -16.89 -31.66
N ASP A 704 15.17 -15.78 -32.36
CA ASP A 704 16.33 -15.59 -33.23
C ASP A 704 17.59 -15.10 -32.48
N ASP A 705 17.42 -14.34 -31.40
CA ASP A 705 18.52 -13.76 -30.62
C ASP A 705 18.70 -14.53 -29.30
N TYR A 706 19.82 -15.23 -29.15
CA TYR A 706 20.08 -16.07 -27.98
C TYR A 706 21.57 -16.11 -27.64
N TYR A 707 21.86 -16.25 -26.34
CA TYR A 707 23.22 -16.27 -25.81
C TYR A 707 23.34 -17.30 -24.68
N GLY A 708 24.15 -18.33 -24.89
CA GLY A 708 24.55 -19.28 -23.85
C GLY A 708 25.88 -18.93 -23.17
N GLU A 709 26.24 -19.72 -22.16
CA GLU A 709 27.47 -19.64 -21.38
C GLU A 709 27.69 -18.27 -20.69
N MET A 710 26.60 -17.59 -20.37
CA MET A 710 26.66 -16.25 -19.79
C MET A 710 26.77 -16.32 -18.27
N LYS A 711 27.75 -15.59 -17.71
CA LYS A 711 27.79 -15.28 -16.28
C LYS A 711 26.80 -14.15 -15.95
N PRO A 712 26.39 -13.98 -14.67
CA PRO A 712 25.50 -12.89 -14.27
C PRO A 712 26.00 -11.50 -14.70
N GLU A 713 27.31 -11.24 -14.60
CA GLU A 713 27.92 -9.98 -15.06
C GLU A 713 27.81 -9.77 -16.58
N ASP A 714 27.86 -10.85 -17.35
CA ASP A 714 27.78 -10.80 -18.82
C ASP A 714 26.34 -10.58 -19.26
N LYS A 715 25.36 -11.22 -18.58
CA LYS A 715 23.93 -10.92 -18.75
C LYS A 715 23.66 -9.43 -18.51
N LEU A 716 24.21 -8.86 -17.43
CA LEU A 716 24.06 -7.44 -17.11
C LEU A 716 24.68 -6.52 -18.16
N LYS A 717 25.90 -6.83 -18.64
CA LYS A 717 26.54 -6.05 -19.73
C LYS A 717 25.70 -6.08 -20.99
N LYS A 718 25.16 -7.24 -21.35
CA LYS A 718 24.32 -7.40 -22.55
C LYS A 718 23.02 -6.62 -22.44
N LEU A 719 22.36 -6.68 -21.29
CA LEU A 719 21.16 -5.89 -21.00
C LEU A 719 21.44 -4.38 -21.15
N ARG A 720 22.54 -3.88 -20.59
CA ARG A 720 22.95 -2.47 -20.75
C ARG A 720 23.26 -2.10 -22.19
N GLN A 721 23.79 -3.02 -22.98
CA GLN A 721 24.04 -2.79 -24.41
C GLN A 721 22.72 -2.55 -25.17
N PHE A 722 21.68 -3.34 -24.90
CA PHE A 722 20.35 -3.13 -25.48
C PHE A 722 19.77 -1.77 -25.06
N GLN A 723 19.88 -1.41 -23.78
CA GLN A 723 19.43 -0.11 -23.28
C GLN A 723 20.17 1.07 -23.93
N GLN A 724 21.48 0.96 -24.15
CA GLN A 724 22.28 1.98 -24.86
C GLN A 724 21.88 2.15 -26.33
N GLN A 725 21.27 1.13 -26.94
CA GLN A 725 20.70 1.21 -28.29
C GLN A 725 19.33 1.90 -28.32
N GLY A 726 18.85 2.40 -27.18
CA GLY A 726 17.54 3.05 -27.04
C GLY A 726 16.38 2.07 -26.87
N GLU A 727 16.67 0.80 -26.57
CA GLU A 727 15.64 -0.20 -26.30
C GLU A 727 15.13 -0.10 -24.86
N THR A 728 13.82 -0.29 -24.70
CA THR A 728 13.18 -0.40 -23.39
C THR A 728 13.05 -1.88 -23.10
N VAL A 729 13.90 -2.37 -22.19
CA VAL A 729 14.12 -3.80 -21.96
C VAL A 729 13.34 -4.27 -20.74
N THR A 730 12.50 -5.29 -20.94
CA THR A 730 11.86 -6.05 -19.87
C THR A 730 12.62 -7.36 -19.66
N MET A 731 13.18 -7.56 -18.46
CA MET A 731 13.84 -8.81 -18.07
C MET A 731 12.87 -9.70 -17.30
N VAL A 732 12.76 -10.98 -17.67
CA VAL A 732 11.96 -11.99 -16.99
C VAL A 732 12.89 -13.10 -16.48
N GLY A 733 12.85 -13.39 -15.19
CA GLY A 733 13.75 -14.37 -14.57
C GLY A 733 13.29 -14.90 -13.21
N ASP A 734 13.92 -15.95 -12.71
CA ASP A 734 13.69 -16.47 -11.35
C ASP A 734 14.41 -15.62 -10.26
N GLY A 735 15.43 -14.87 -10.68
CA GLY A 735 16.18 -13.91 -9.89
C GLY A 735 17.09 -14.48 -8.80
N VAL A 736 17.21 -15.81 -8.66
CA VAL A 736 18.17 -16.42 -7.71
C VAL A 736 19.61 -16.09 -8.14
N ASN A 737 19.91 -16.22 -9.44
CA ASN A 737 21.22 -15.91 -10.01
C ASN A 737 21.26 -14.55 -10.75
N ASP A 738 20.10 -13.97 -11.02
CA ASP A 738 19.91 -12.84 -11.94
C ASP A 738 19.43 -11.55 -11.25
N ALA A 739 19.43 -11.48 -9.91
CA ALA A 739 18.99 -10.28 -9.17
C ALA A 739 19.64 -8.96 -9.65
N PRO A 740 20.96 -8.89 -9.93
CA PRO A 740 21.57 -7.67 -10.47
C PRO A 740 21.09 -7.30 -11.88
N VAL A 741 20.70 -8.30 -12.69
CA VAL A 741 20.19 -8.12 -14.05
C VAL A 741 18.76 -7.61 -14.01
N LEU A 742 17.92 -8.20 -13.15
CA LEU A 742 16.55 -7.75 -12.89
C LEU A 742 16.54 -6.30 -12.40
N ALA A 743 17.34 -5.97 -11.38
CA ALA A 743 17.40 -4.61 -10.83
C ALA A 743 17.88 -3.54 -11.82
N ALA A 744 18.57 -3.92 -12.90
CA ALA A 744 19.07 -3.00 -13.92
C ALA A 744 18.13 -2.86 -15.14
N ALA A 745 17.12 -3.73 -15.27
CA ALA A 745 16.17 -3.68 -16.36
C ALA A 745 15.29 -2.42 -16.30
N ASN A 746 14.67 -2.04 -17.42
CA ASN A 746 13.66 -0.95 -17.39
C ASN A 746 12.38 -1.41 -16.71
N VAL A 747 12.08 -2.71 -16.84
CA VAL A 747 11.04 -3.43 -16.13
C VAL A 747 11.58 -4.82 -15.82
N SER A 748 11.39 -5.28 -14.60
CA SER A 748 11.76 -6.62 -14.17
C SER A 748 10.54 -7.42 -13.77
N ILE A 749 10.47 -8.67 -14.23
CA ILE A 749 9.42 -9.63 -13.88
C ILE A 749 10.10 -10.82 -13.22
N ALA A 750 9.82 -11.05 -11.94
CA ALA A 750 10.32 -12.20 -11.20
C ALA A 750 9.28 -13.33 -11.11
N MET A 751 9.74 -14.58 -11.12
CA MET A 751 8.91 -15.76 -10.84
C MET A 751 8.69 -15.93 -9.32
N THR A 752 7.53 -16.47 -8.90
CA THR A 752 7.19 -16.64 -7.46
C THR A 752 8.17 -17.55 -6.73
N GLU A 753 8.67 -18.60 -7.39
CA GLU A 753 9.61 -19.57 -6.81
C GLU A 753 11.03 -19.00 -6.63
N GLY A 754 11.26 -17.76 -7.06
CA GLY A 754 12.51 -17.03 -6.86
C GLY A 754 12.80 -16.68 -5.40
N ALA A 755 14.09 -16.48 -5.08
CA ALA A 755 14.50 -16.05 -3.74
C ALA A 755 13.80 -14.74 -3.33
N ARG A 756 13.39 -14.60 -2.06
CA ARG A 756 12.72 -13.37 -1.54
C ARG A 756 13.49 -12.08 -1.87
N LEU A 757 14.82 -12.15 -1.93
CA LEU A 757 15.69 -11.04 -2.36
C LEU A 757 15.41 -10.60 -3.80
N ALA A 758 15.18 -11.54 -4.72
CA ALA A 758 14.81 -11.25 -6.09
C ALA A 758 13.42 -10.63 -6.20
N GLN A 759 12.44 -11.16 -5.45
CA GLN A 759 11.08 -10.63 -5.39
C GLN A 759 11.07 -9.17 -4.92
N SER A 760 11.85 -8.83 -3.90
CA SER A 760 11.93 -7.47 -3.36
C SER A 760 12.55 -6.45 -4.30
N SER A 761 13.30 -6.91 -5.31
CA SER A 761 13.99 -6.06 -6.30
C SER A 761 13.29 -6.03 -7.65
N ALA A 762 12.27 -6.86 -7.86
CA ALA A 762 11.53 -6.94 -9.11
C ALA A 762 10.34 -5.98 -9.12
N ASP A 763 10.01 -5.43 -10.29
CA ASP A 763 8.92 -4.48 -10.51
C ASP A 763 7.54 -5.15 -10.62
N LEU A 764 7.53 -6.38 -11.12
CA LEU A 764 6.38 -7.26 -11.17
C LEU A 764 6.78 -8.66 -10.72
N ILE A 765 5.86 -9.35 -10.05
CA ILE A 765 6.06 -10.72 -9.57
C ILE A 765 4.93 -11.58 -10.12
N MET A 766 5.28 -12.63 -10.86
CA MET A 766 4.33 -13.68 -11.22
C MET A 766 3.91 -14.39 -9.94
N LEU A 767 2.61 -14.66 -9.77
CA LEU A 767 2.07 -15.42 -8.64
C LEU A 767 1.74 -16.87 -9.01
N SER A 768 1.69 -17.18 -10.31
CA SER A 768 1.45 -18.50 -10.85
C SER A 768 2.48 -18.86 -11.91
N ASP A 769 2.53 -20.13 -12.28
CA ASP A 769 3.43 -20.65 -13.30
C ASP A 769 2.99 -20.36 -14.74
N HIS A 770 1.77 -19.84 -14.91
CA HIS A 770 1.20 -19.43 -16.20
C HIS A 770 1.96 -18.23 -16.75
N LEU A 771 2.42 -18.30 -18.00
CA LEU A 771 3.28 -17.28 -18.61
C LEU A 771 2.50 -16.25 -19.43
N MET A 772 1.28 -16.58 -19.86
CA MET A 772 0.41 -15.68 -20.63
C MET A 772 0.12 -14.31 -19.97
N PRO A 773 0.02 -14.17 -18.63
CA PRO A 773 -0.14 -12.87 -17.98
C PRO A 773 0.93 -11.84 -18.36
N ILE A 774 2.15 -12.26 -18.75
CA ILE A 774 3.22 -11.35 -19.21
C ILE A 774 2.81 -10.62 -20.49
N ALA A 775 2.24 -11.32 -21.47
CA ALA A 775 1.77 -10.71 -22.72
C ALA A 775 0.53 -9.84 -22.49
N GLU A 776 -0.41 -10.30 -21.67
CA GLU A 776 -1.58 -9.51 -21.27
C GLU A 776 -1.17 -8.21 -20.57
N ALA A 777 -0.11 -8.28 -19.77
CA ALA A 777 0.34 -7.15 -18.99
C ALA A 777 0.85 -5.98 -19.83
N LYS A 778 1.56 -6.27 -20.93
CA LYS A 778 1.95 -5.26 -21.91
C LYS A 778 0.73 -4.55 -22.51
N ASN A 779 -0.26 -5.32 -22.97
CA ASN A 779 -1.47 -4.79 -23.59
C ASN A 779 -2.29 -3.94 -22.61
N LEU A 780 -2.42 -4.40 -21.37
CA LEU A 780 -3.12 -3.67 -20.31
C LEU A 780 -2.39 -2.37 -19.96
N SER A 781 -1.06 -2.39 -19.88
CA SER A 781 -0.23 -1.20 -19.63
C SER A 781 -0.37 -0.16 -20.74
N GLN A 782 -0.41 -0.58 -22.01
CA GLN A 782 -0.69 0.33 -23.14
C GLN A 782 -2.10 0.94 -23.06
N LYS A 783 -3.10 0.13 -22.69
CA LYS A 783 -4.47 0.60 -22.50
C LYS A 783 -4.56 1.58 -21.33
N LEU A 784 -3.86 1.33 -20.23
CA LEU A 784 -3.74 2.24 -19.08
C LEU A 784 -3.22 3.62 -19.51
N LEU A 785 -2.09 3.68 -20.24
CA LEU A 785 -1.55 4.95 -20.73
C LEU A 785 -2.50 5.66 -21.70
N SER A 786 -3.19 4.91 -22.57
CA SER A 786 -4.20 5.47 -23.47
C SER A 786 -5.36 6.10 -22.69
N VAL A 787 -5.87 5.44 -21.66
CA VAL A 787 -6.93 5.96 -20.79
C VAL A 787 -6.48 7.20 -20.02
N ILE A 788 -5.25 7.22 -19.48
CA ILE A 788 -4.69 8.39 -18.81
C ILE A 788 -4.60 9.58 -19.79
N ARG A 789 -4.09 9.37 -21.01
CA ARG A 789 -4.00 10.42 -22.04
C ARG A 789 -5.38 10.93 -22.45
N GLN A 790 -6.36 10.04 -22.62
CA GLN A 790 -7.76 10.42 -22.92
C GLN A 790 -8.35 11.29 -21.82
N ASN A 791 -8.14 10.91 -20.55
CA ASN A 791 -8.66 11.66 -19.41
C ASN A 791 -8.02 13.05 -19.30
N LEU A 792 -6.70 13.15 -19.51
CA LEU A 792 -5.99 14.44 -19.54
C LEU A 792 -6.46 15.31 -20.71
N PHE A 793 -6.60 14.73 -21.90
CA PHE A 793 -7.09 15.46 -23.08
C PHE A 793 -8.52 15.98 -22.86
N TRP A 794 -9.40 15.15 -22.30
CA TRP A 794 -10.77 15.55 -21.94
C TRP A 794 -10.80 16.68 -20.90
N ALA A 795 -10.00 16.56 -19.84
CA ALA A 795 -9.91 17.57 -18.78
C ALA A 795 -9.42 18.92 -19.30
N ILE A 796 -8.41 18.92 -20.17
CA ILE A 796 -7.90 20.15 -20.82
C ILE A 796 -8.95 20.71 -21.79
N GLY A 797 -9.48 19.87 -22.68
CA GLY A 797 -10.43 20.28 -23.71
C GLY A 797 -11.71 20.88 -23.15
N TYR A 798 -12.28 20.28 -22.10
CA TYR A 798 -13.45 20.82 -21.41
C TYR A 798 -13.18 22.23 -20.85
N ASN A 799 -12.08 22.40 -20.11
CA ASN A 799 -11.75 23.69 -19.50
C ASN A 799 -11.45 24.76 -20.56
N LEU A 800 -10.75 24.42 -21.64
CA LEU A 800 -10.41 25.35 -22.72
C LEU A 800 -11.65 25.91 -23.43
N ILE A 801 -12.74 25.16 -23.48
CA ILE A 801 -14.02 25.60 -24.07
C ILE A 801 -14.88 26.32 -23.03
N ALA A 802 -14.97 25.77 -21.81
CA ALA A 802 -15.91 26.22 -20.81
C ALA A 802 -15.49 27.54 -20.12
N LEU A 803 -14.19 27.79 -19.90
CA LEU A 803 -13.68 29.03 -19.31
C LEU A 803 -14.02 30.27 -20.16
N PRO A 804 -13.67 30.31 -21.46
CA PRO A 804 -14.02 31.45 -22.31
C PRO A 804 -15.54 31.65 -22.41
N ALA A 805 -16.31 30.56 -22.54
CA ALA A 805 -17.77 30.64 -22.60
C ALA A 805 -18.37 31.21 -21.31
N ALA A 806 -17.85 30.83 -20.14
CA ALA A 806 -18.24 31.39 -18.85
C ALA A 806 -17.83 32.87 -18.72
N ALA A 807 -16.61 33.23 -19.14
CA ALA A 807 -16.13 34.62 -19.11
C ALA A 807 -16.96 35.57 -19.99
N LEU A 808 -17.48 35.06 -21.12
CA LEU A 808 -18.39 35.78 -22.00
C LEU A 808 -19.85 35.81 -21.51
N GLY A 809 -20.16 35.11 -20.41
CA GLY A 809 -21.50 35.04 -19.83
C GLY A 809 -22.47 34.09 -20.52
N PHE A 810 -21.99 33.18 -21.37
CA PHE A 810 -22.83 32.16 -22.02
C PHE A 810 -23.17 30.97 -21.12
N VAL A 811 -22.44 30.81 -20.01
CA VAL A 811 -22.60 29.67 -19.09
C VAL A 811 -23.16 30.17 -17.77
N PRO A 812 -24.43 29.86 -17.43
CA PRO A 812 -24.97 30.17 -16.12
C PRO A 812 -24.34 29.28 -15.02
N PRO A 813 -24.32 29.73 -13.76
CA PRO A 813 -23.71 29.02 -12.64
C PRO A 813 -24.12 27.54 -12.56
N TRP A 814 -25.43 27.24 -12.59
CA TRP A 814 -25.93 25.86 -12.50
C TRP A 814 -25.41 24.93 -13.61
N LEU A 815 -25.22 25.47 -14.83
CA LEU A 815 -24.69 24.72 -15.97
C LEU A 815 -23.19 24.46 -15.81
N ALA A 816 -22.44 25.41 -15.23
CA ALA A 816 -21.04 25.20 -14.88
C ALA A 816 -20.86 24.04 -13.90
N ALA A 817 -21.68 23.99 -12.83
CA ALA A 817 -21.63 22.90 -11.86
C ALA A 817 -22.02 21.54 -12.47
N LEU A 818 -23.08 21.49 -13.28
CA LEU A 818 -23.49 20.27 -13.96
C LEU A 818 -22.38 19.77 -14.92
N GLY A 819 -21.82 20.67 -15.72
CA GLY A 819 -20.77 20.35 -16.68
C GLY A 819 -19.51 19.82 -16.01
N MET A 820 -19.09 20.43 -14.90
CA MET A 820 -17.92 19.98 -14.14
C MET A 820 -18.14 18.60 -13.50
N SER A 821 -19.29 18.37 -12.87
CA SER A 821 -19.64 17.07 -12.30
C SER A 821 -19.72 15.98 -13.37
N ALA A 822 -20.34 16.27 -14.52
CA ALA A 822 -20.40 15.34 -15.64
C ALA A 822 -19.01 15.02 -16.20
N SER A 823 -18.16 16.04 -16.39
CA SER A 823 -16.77 15.87 -16.86
C SER A 823 -15.96 14.94 -15.95
N SER A 824 -16.06 15.13 -14.63
CA SER A 824 -15.38 14.29 -13.65
C SER A 824 -15.89 12.83 -13.68
N LEU A 825 -17.20 12.64 -13.82
CA LEU A 825 -17.79 11.30 -13.95
C LEU A 825 -17.35 10.58 -15.23
N VAL A 826 -17.23 11.28 -16.36
CA VAL A 826 -16.72 10.70 -17.62
C VAL A 826 -15.30 10.15 -17.42
N VAL A 827 -14.44 10.92 -16.76
CA VAL A 827 -13.05 10.51 -16.46
C VAL A 827 -13.02 9.27 -15.56
N VAL A 828 -13.80 9.25 -14.48
CA VAL A 828 -13.88 8.09 -13.57
C VAL A 828 -14.42 6.86 -14.31
N ALA A 829 -15.49 7.01 -15.09
CA ALA A 829 -16.07 5.92 -15.86
C ALA A 829 -15.09 5.37 -16.91
N ASN A 830 -14.31 6.24 -17.56
CA ASN A 830 -13.27 5.84 -18.50
C ASN A 830 -12.16 5.04 -17.82
N SER A 831 -11.71 5.47 -16.63
CA SER A 831 -10.73 4.75 -15.81
C SER A 831 -11.21 3.35 -15.40
N LEU A 832 -12.49 3.20 -15.03
CA LEU A 832 -13.06 1.90 -14.63
C LEU A 832 -13.15 0.88 -15.79
N ARG A 833 -12.99 1.29 -17.05
CA ARG A 833 -12.92 0.35 -18.20
C ARG A 833 -11.70 -0.57 -18.15
N LEU A 834 -10.72 -0.27 -17.29
CA LEU A 834 -9.54 -1.10 -17.03
C LEU A 834 -9.85 -2.28 -16.10
N SER A 835 -10.88 -2.17 -15.26
CA SER A 835 -11.27 -3.21 -14.29
C SER A 835 -12.24 -4.26 -14.87
N LYS A 836 -12.90 -3.98 -16.00
CA LYS A 836 -13.82 -4.95 -16.61
C LYS A 836 -13.07 -6.21 -17.05
N LYS A 837 -13.55 -7.39 -16.61
CA LYS A 837 -13.19 -8.68 -17.21
C LYS A 837 -13.57 -8.61 -18.70
N GLY A 838 -12.55 -8.64 -19.56
CA GLY A 838 -12.73 -8.76 -21.01
C GLY A 838 -13.22 -10.14 -21.37
#